data_AF-A0A6L7RVX1-F1
#
_entry.id   AF-A0A6L7RVX1-F1
#
_cell.length_a   1.000
_cell.length_b   1.000
_cell.length_c   1.000
_cell.angle_alpha   90.00
_cell.angle_beta   90.00
_cell.angle_gamma   90.00
#
_symmetry.space_group_name_H-M   'P 1'
#
loop_
_entity.id
_entity.type
_entity.pdbx_description
1 polymer ?
#
loop_
_entity_poly.entity_id
_entity_poly.type
_entity_poly.pdbx_seq_one_letter_code
_entity_poly.pdbx_strand_id
1 'polypeptide(L)'
;MRVQRESDNHPLARRVGNRRLLAIAAIACVLVAGTVTPVRALACGSDVGIVLPDGCMFTITGSDTPNPADGFAVTNLDDVPLWDFVRARDLQAIGYPISQRWTNGPFTLQAFQKVILQWEPDRERMNFYNTLDVLANRYPEIALPNVPHHQVLAEDAGQSFATVTRNHLALLEANPKIKARFLAEPDWLDLYGLPIRYENREVNGNPNGLQVLRTQRTVFEIWNVPAPGSTPGNVQFQNVPDKVKKLNNVIIPNAAKDPITTYTPPSAAAGTDDAQQSGSLSQRAAQEIARLDWVQDGVTTVEGRALDELNALGIVSEDLLFHIFQFVWVGGIHSPPSERDIRVLRILVEIGDLPWIQDGIADDEHEAIQTEFDRRTEGIRAIDGLDWVQDGLNDFEQIAYGHLERFLDHSSELLVHIVRHVWVDGIHTQPTEQNVANLELLTAIAEIPWIRSKLQEGDHDEFLHYFDLGNGWAPQFRHLLAKPWAQDGLNTAEQQVILYLRTIAKAQNEGPEDDHVGSVVQKIVNMPFLESIEGHDPIALRSLQDIRFRYYHYFVHIVSHYQGQGGINDRDAQIVPVLDEIVDRDDSLLHRFLNEDGVSLDNRTITLPRSGTMHVGIVRLKNGWSKTMEYLERAIRQTEDIMNEPFPSNYIALLVADTVEPYGGWYYNGTHITIQDGYDDPKHYFSKFTDQVITHEVAHYYWHICPSWLCEGSAVFVEIRAGVLGFGQRQELAHKCSQTDIQSIAEDHSSNCRYFLGAQMLHDLYFILGEELFQVGFQRLYHATQGREGPDSCDGMEVGLCYLRYAFTQDTTPHAAATAWEFISRWYHGYSSRFN
;
A
#
# COMPACT_ATOMS: atom_id res chain seq x y z
N MET A 1 69.72 29.55 -6.53
CA MET A 1 69.53 28.13 -6.21
C MET A 1 68.26 27.68 -6.92
N ARG A 2 68.44 26.83 -7.93
CA ARG A 2 67.42 26.36 -8.88
C ARG A 2 67.62 24.85 -8.92
N VAL A 3 66.62 24.05 -8.60
CA VAL A 3 66.71 22.58 -8.71
C VAL A 3 65.53 22.06 -9.52
N GLN A 4 65.89 21.32 -10.55
CA GLN A 4 65.08 20.71 -11.59
C GLN A 4 64.21 19.55 -11.05
N ARG A 5 63.05 19.34 -11.69
CA ARG A 5 62.36 18.05 -11.73
C ARG A 5 62.65 17.42 -13.09
N GLU A 6 63.19 16.20 -13.06
CA GLU A 6 63.25 15.27 -14.19
C GLU A 6 62.30 14.10 -13.93
N SER A 7 61.69 13.65 -15.03
CA SER A 7 60.83 12.49 -15.23
C SER A 7 61.62 11.19 -15.24
N ASP A 8 60.98 10.05 -14.97
CA ASP A 8 61.16 8.83 -15.78
C ASP A 8 60.05 7.77 -15.59
N ASN A 9 59.75 7.10 -16.72
CA ASN A 9 58.82 5.98 -16.97
C ASN A 9 59.31 4.66 -16.29
N HIS A 10 58.57 3.55 -16.09
CA HIS A 10 57.80 2.68 -17.01
C HIS A 10 57.24 1.42 -16.21
N PRO A 11 56.61 0.35 -16.80
CA PRO A 11 55.38 -0.31 -16.27
C PRO A 11 55.48 -1.85 -16.01
N LEU A 12 54.31 -2.50 -15.79
CA LEU A 12 53.95 -3.94 -15.88
C LEU A 12 53.90 -4.78 -14.58
N ALA A 13 52.68 -5.26 -14.23
CA ALA A 13 52.40 -6.69 -13.98
C ALA A 13 50.89 -6.99 -14.02
N ARG A 14 50.50 -7.92 -14.89
CA ARG A 14 49.15 -8.41 -15.17
C ARG A 14 48.89 -9.74 -14.42
N ARG A 15 47.67 -9.88 -13.90
CA ARG A 15 46.80 -11.08 -13.88
C ARG A 15 47.42 -12.47 -13.70
N VAL A 16 47.19 -13.07 -12.52
CA VAL A 16 46.87 -14.50 -12.35
C VAL A 16 45.89 -14.62 -11.16
N GLY A 17 44.71 -15.22 -11.33
CA GLY A 17 43.86 -15.50 -10.16
C GLY A 17 42.41 -15.99 -10.34
N ASN A 18 41.71 -15.80 -11.47
CA ASN A 18 40.24 -15.97 -11.49
C ASN A 18 39.69 -17.34 -11.92
N ARG A 19 40.48 -18.43 -11.88
CA ARG A 19 39.99 -19.77 -12.30
C ARG A 19 39.61 -20.71 -11.14
N ARG A 20 39.92 -20.36 -9.88
CA ARG A 20 39.53 -21.18 -8.71
C ARG A 20 38.25 -20.70 -8.02
N LEU A 21 37.83 -19.44 -8.21
CA LEU A 21 36.62 -18.88 -7.61
C LEU A 21 35.32 -19.30 -8.33
N LEU A 22 35.36 -19.51 -9.66
CA LEU A 22 34.19 -19.95 -10.44
C LEU A 22 33.74 -21.40 -10.14
N ALA A 23 34.65 -22.27 -9.69
CA ALA A 23 34.31 -23.65 -9.34
C ALA A 23 33.70 -23.79 -7.93
N ILE A 24 33.95 -22.83 -7.03
CA ILE A 24 33.36 -22.81 -5.67
C ILE A 24 31.96 -22.16 -5.71
N ALA A 25 31.76 -21.14 -6.55
CA ALA A 25 30.45 -20.51 -6.74
C ALA A 25 29.40 -21.47 -7.36
N ALA A 26 29.80 -22.34 -8.28
CA ALA A 26 28.87 -23.30 -8.89
C ALA A 26 28.40 -24.42 -7.94
N ILE A 27 29.22 -24.80 -6.95
CA ILE A 27 28.85 -25.80 -5.94
C ILE A 27 27.99 -25.17 -4.83
N ALA A 28 28.18 -23.88 -4.53
CA ALA A 28 27.31 -23.12 -3.64
C ALA A 28 25.91 -22.86 -4.27
N CYS A 29 25.83 -22.59 -5.58
CA CYS A 29 24.53 -22.40 -6.27
C CYS A 29 23.67 -23.68 -6.30
N VAL A 30 24.28 -24.88 -6.36
CA VAL A 30 23.54 -26.15 -6.36
C VAL A 30 23.11 -26.58 -4.94
N LEU A 31 23.69 -26.01 -3.89
CA LEU A 31 23.31 -26.28 -2.50
C LEU A 31 22.28 -25.28 -1.92
N VAL A 32 22.10 -24.11 -2.54
CA VAL A 32 21.15 -23.07 -2.08
C VAL A 32 19.80 -23.11 -2.79
N ALA A 33 19.68 -23.82 -3.92
CA ALA A 33 18.39 -24.12 -4.56
C ALA A 33 17.53 -25.17 -3.79
N GLY A 34 17.92 -25.54 -2.57
CA GLY A 34 17.20 -26.44 -1.70
C GLY A 34 16.26 -25.71 -0.75
N THR A 35 14.96 -25.80 -1.05
CA THR A 35 13.80 -25.65 -0.15
C THR A 35 13.56 -24.28 0.49
N VAL A 36 13.01 -23.34 -0.28
CA VAL A 36 12.02 -22.39 0.28
C VAL A 36 10.66 -22.95 -0.12
N THR A 37 10.05 -23.74 0.76
CA THR A 37 8.67 -24.19 0.57
C THR A 37 7.74 -23.01 0.89
N PRO A 38 6.87 -22.58 -0.03
CA PRO A 38 5.86 -21.57 0.30
C PRO A 38 5.03 -22.05 1.49
N VAL A 39 4.70 -21.14 2.40
CA VAL A 39 3.74 -21.39 3.48
C VAL A 39 2.39 -21.61 2.80
N ARG A 40 2.00 -22.87 2.63
CA ARG A 40 0.70 -23.23 2.06
C ARG A 40 -0.39 -22.73 2.99
N ALA A 41 -1.26 -21.85 2.49
CA ALA A 41 -2.54 -21.58 3.14
C ALA A 41 -3.27 -22.92 3.35
N LEU A 42 -3.79 -23.15 4.55
CA LEU A 42 -4.44 -24.41 4.86
C LEU A 42 -5.79 -24.47 4.16
N ALA A 43 -5.86 -25.16 3.03
CA ALA A 43 -7.13 -25.63 2.49
C ALA A 43 -7.65 -26.76 3.39
N CYS A 44 -8.95 -26.81 3.64
CA CYS A 44 -9.58 -27.98 4.25
C CYS A 44 -9.61 -29.13 3.23
N GLY A 45 -8.43 -29.70 2.96
CA GLY A 45 -8.27 -30.82 2.04
C GLY A 45 -8.79 -32.12 2.63
N SER A 46 -9.16 -33.05 1.76
CA SER A 46 -9.61 -34.40 2.15
C SER A 46 -8.57 -35.20 2.95
N ASP A 47 -7.32 -34.76 2.95
CA ASP A 47 -6.21 -35.33 3.72
C ASP A 47 -6.17 -34.86 5.18
N VAL A 48 -6.78 -33.71 5.49
CA VAL A 48 -6.80 -33.11 6.83
C VAL A 48 -8.18 -33.20 7.49
N GLY A 49 -9.26 -33.15 6.71
CA GLY A 49 -10.61 -33.08 7.26
C GLY A 49 -11.74 -33.09 6.23
N ILE A 50 -12.94 -32.71 6.72
CA ILE A 50 -14.15 -32.54 5.92
C ILE A 50 -14.46 -31.04 5.83
N VAL A 51 -14.66 -30.54 4.61
CA VAL A 51 -15.05 -29.13 4.36
C VAL A 51 -16.43 -28.85 4.96
N LEU A 52 -16.55 -27.75 5.69
CA LEU A 52 -17.82 -27.22 6.20
C LEU A 52 -18.14 -25.88 5.51
N PRO A 53 -19.42 -25.47 5.41
CA PRO A 53 -19.80 -24.21 4.74
C PRO A 53 -19.06 -22.98 5.27
N ASP A 54 -18.75 -22.96 6.58
CA ASP A 54 -18.09 -21.87 7.28
C ASP A 54 -16.79 -22.32 7.97
N GLY A 55 -16.19 -23.45 7.58
CA GLY A 55 -15.12 -24.04 8.35
C GLY A 55 -14.50 -25.33 7.84
N CYS A 56 -13.78 -26.00 8.73
CA CYS A 56 -13.20 -27.32 8.52
C CYS A 56 -13.42 -28.23 9.72
N MET A 57 -13.85 -29.47 9.48
CA MET A 57 -13.86 -30.54 10.46
C MET A 57 -12.56 -31.32 10.38
N PHE A 58 -11.67 -31.16 11.36
CA PHE A 58 -10.39 -31.87 11.41
C PHE A 58 -10.60 -33.30 11.93
N THR A 59 -10.77 -34.26 11.03
CA THR A 59 -11.05 -35.66 11.40
C THR A 59 -9.80 -36.42 11.84
N ILE A 60 -8.61 -35.97 11.42
CA ILE A 60 -7.33 -36.56 11.85
C ILE A 60 -7.14 -36.53 13.37
N THR A 61 -7.77 -35.57 14.05
CA THR A 61 -7.74 -35.43 15.52
C THR A 61 -8.86 -36.17 16.25
N GLY A 62 -9.76 -36.86 15.53
CA GLY A 62 -10.75 -37.77 16.09
C GLY A 62 -10.33 -39.24 16.10
N SER A 63 -9.07 -39.54 15.81
CA SER A 63 -8.52 -40.92 15.69
C SER A 63 -8.67 -41.81 16.94
N ASP A 64 -8.98 -41.24 18.10
CA ASP A 64 -9.30 -41.97 19.33
C ASP A 64 -10.76 -42.49 19.38
N THR A 65 -11.55 -42.22 18.33
CA THR A 65 -12.92 -42.71 18.18
C THR A 65 -13.03 -43.84 17.13
N PRO A 66 -14.07 -44.68 17.18
CA PRO A 66 -14.29 -45.70 16.15
C PRO A 66 -14.65 -45.16 14.76
N ASN A 67 -15.11 -43.91 14.65
CA ASN A 67 -15.62 -43.33 13.41
C ASN A 67 -14.59 -42.36 12.81
N PRO A 68 -14.05 -42.62 11.61
CA PRO A 68 -13.05 -41.75 10.98
C PRO A 68 -13.60 -40.38 10.55
N ALA A 69 -14.91 -40.15 10.64
CA ALA A 69 -15.53 -38.85 10.40
C ALA A 69 -15.62 -37.97 11.66
N ASP A 70 -15.29 -38.51 12.84
CA ASP A 70 -15.28 -37.74 14.08
C ASP A 70 -14.06 -36.82 14.10
N GLY A 71 -14.20 -35.63 14.67
CA GLY A 71 -13.11 -34.64 14.67
C GLY A 71 -13.41 -33.40 15.49
N PHE A 72 -12.58 -32.37 15.35
CA PHE A 72 -12.86 -31.06 15.93
C PHE A 72 -13.14 -30.05 14.82
N ALA A 73 -14.31 -29.43 14.87
CA ALA A 73 -14.69 -28.38 13.92
C ALA A 73 -14.02 -27.05 14.31
N VAL A 74 -13.48 -26.37 13.31
CA VAL A 74 -13.01 -24.99 13.40
C VAL A 74 -13.81 -24.23 12.34
N THR A 75 -14.76 -23.41 12.80
CA THR A 75 -15.74 -22.75 11.92
C THR A 75 -15.70 -21.24 12.06
N ASN A 76 -16.66 -20.52 11.47
CA ASN A 76 -16.93 -19.11 11.70
C ASN A 76 -18.29 -18.87 12.41
N LEU A 77 -18.95 -19.94 12.82
CA LEU A 77 -20.22 -19.93 13.56
C LEU A 77 -20.23 -18.91 14.71
N ASP A 78 -21.41 -18.32 14.96
CA ASP A 78 -21.67 -17.32 16.00
C ASP A 78 -20.82 -16.04 15.84
N ASP A 79 -20.54 -15.65 14.59
CA ASP A 79 -19.73 -14.48 14.23
C ASP A 79 -18.33 -14.48 14.87
N VAL A 80 -17.78 -15.69 15.10
CA VAL A 80 -16.43 -15.87 15.64
C VAL A 80 -15.52 -16.30 14.49
N PRO A 81 -14.65 -15.42 13.94
CA PRO A 81 -13.85 -15.65 12.72
C PRO A 81 -12.64 -16.58 12.95
N LEU A 82 -12.87 -17.71 13.62
CA LEU A 82 -11.83 -18.63 14.04
C LEU A 82 -11.24 -19.40 12.87
N TRP A 83 -12.07 -19.82 11.92
CA TRP A 83 -11.60 -20.51 10.72
C TRP A 83 -10.78 -19.56 9.85
N ASP A 84 -11.25 -18.32 9.66
CA ASP A 84 -10.50 -17.31 8.91
C ASP A 84 -9.13 -17.03 9.54
N PHE A 85 -9.07 -16.94 10.87
CA PHE A 85 -7.81 -16.79 11.57
C PHE A 85 -6.89 -18.01 11.38
N VAL A 86 -7.42 -19.23 11.47
CA VAL A 86 -6.63 -20.46 11.38
C VAL A 86 -6.10 -20.71 9.97
N ARG A 87 -6.91 -20.50 8.92
CA ARG A 87 -6.49 -20.73 7.53
C ARG A 87 -5.38 -19.77 7.06
N ALA A 88 -5.29 -18.60 7.68
CA ALA A 88 -4.26 -17.59 7.44
C ALA A 88 -2.94 -17.88 8.17
N ARG A 89 -2.84 -18.97 8.94
CA ARG A 89 -1.66 -19.33 9.73
C ARG A 89 -1.08 -20.67 9.29
N ASP A 90 0.21 -20.86 9.56
CA ASP A 90 0.84 -22.17 9.42
C ASP A 90 0.34 -23.11 10.54
N LEU A 91 -0.29 -24.21 10.14
CA LEU A 91 -0.77 -25.23 11.07
C LEU A 91 0.38 -25.87 11.86
N GLN A 92 1.62 -25.84 11.34
CA GLN A 92 2.79 -26.25 12.11
C GLN A 92 3.08 -25.30 13.27
N ALA A 93 2.70 -24.03 13.20
CA ALA A 93 2.94 -23.06 14.27
C ALA A 93 1.93 -23.23 15.43
N ILE A 94 0.65 -23.44 15.11
CA ILE A 94 -0.45 -23.52 16.10
C ILE A 94 -0.87 -24.96 16.46
N GLY A 95 -0.58 -25.93 15.60
CA GLY A 95 -0.96 -27.34 15.73
C GLY A 95 -2.41 -27.62 15.33
N TYR A 96 -2.82 -28.89 15.38
CA TYR A 96 -4.20 -29.29 15.09
C TYR A 96 -5.17 -28.95 16.23
N PRO A 97 -6.48 -28.77 15.98
CA PRO A 97 -7.45 -28.55 17.05
C PRO A 97 -7.58 -29.79 17.93
N ILE A 98 -7.59 -29.59 19.25
CA ILE A 98 -7.69 -30.65 20.26
C ILE A 98 -8.92 -30.51 21.16
N SER A 99 -9.76 -29.51 20.90
CA SER A 99 -11.02 -29.30 21.61
C SER A 99 -12.08 -28.72 20.69
N GLN A 100 -13.34 -28.87 21.10
CA GLN A 100 -14.44 -28.02 20.66
C GLN A 100 -14.28 -26.61 21.24
N ARG A 101 -15.09 -25.67 20.76
CA ARG A 101 -15.18 -24.32 21.32
C ARG A 101 -15.83 -24.36 22.70
N TRP A 102 -15.44 -23.43 23.57
CA TRP A 102 -16.14 -23.18 24.84
C TRP A 102 -16.04 -21.70 25.23
N THR A 103 -16.92 -21.25 26.10
CA THR A 103 -16.92 -19.88 26.60
C THR A 103 -16.23 -19.79 27.97
N ASN A 104 -15.45 -18.72 28.18
CA ASN A 104 -14.87 -18.37 29.49
C ASN A 104 -15.08 -16.87 29.74
N GLY A 105 -16.14 -16.53 30.47
CA GLY A 105 -16.59 -15.14 30.57
C GLY A 105 -17.11 -14.65 29.21
N PRO A 106 -16.70 -13.45 28.74
CA PRO A 106 -17.13 -12.92 27.45
C PRO A 106 -16.38 -13.54 26.26
N PHE A 107 -15.41 -14.41 26.50
CA PHE A 107 -14.52 -14.91 25.46
C PHE A 107 -14.95 -16.28 24.94
N THR A 108 -14.83 -16.48 23.62
CA THR A 108 -14.94 -17.80 22.97
C THR A 108 -13.53 -18.36 22.75
N LEU A 109 -13.26 -19.56 23.26
CA LEU A 109 -11.95 -20.20 23.20
C LEU A 109 -12.00 -21.51 22.42
N GLN A 110 -10.91 -21.85 21.74
CA GLN A 110 -10.67 -23.19 21.23
C GLN A 110 -9.20 -23.58 21.37
N ALA A 111 -8.94 -24.82 21.80
CA ALA A 111 -7.59 -25.32 22.02
C ALA A 111 -7.07 -26.04 20.77
N PHE A 112 -5.84 -25.70 20.41
CA PHE A 112 -5.01 -26.38 19.42
C PHE A 112 -3.82 -27.01 20.16
N GLN A 113 -3.09 -27.91 19.52
CA GLN A 113 -1.99 -28.64 20.17
C GLN A 113 -0.94 -27.70 20.79
N LYS A 114 -0.65 -26.56 20.14
CA LYS A 114 0.42 -25.63 20.57
C LYS A 114 -0.09 -24.36 21.23
N VAL A 115 -1.31 -23.93 20.90
CA VAL A 115 -1.92 -22.70 21.42
C VAL A 115 -3.37 -22.89 21.84
N ILE A 116 -3.89 -22.00 22.68
CA ILE A 116 -5.34 -21.82 22.86
C ILE A 116 -5.69 -20.47 22.26
N LEU A 117 -6.61 -20.45 21.31
CA LEU A 117 -7.11 -19.22 20.69
C LEU A 117 -8.27 -18.66 21.53
N GLN A 118 -8.35 -17.34 21.63
CA GLN A 118 -9.35 -16.60 22.38
C GLN A 118 -9.90 -15.46 21.52
N TRP A 119 -11.19 -15.53 21.20
CA TRP A 119 -11.93 -14.42 20.60
C TRP A 119 -12.37 -13.41 21.66
N GLU A 120 -12.03 -12.14 21.46
CA GLU A 120 -12.47 -11.00 22.27
C GLU A 120 -13.56 -10.22 21.52
N PRO A 121 -14.86 -10.44 21.80
CA PRO A 121 -15.93 -9.80 21.03
C PRO A 121 -15.88 -8.28 21.12
N ASP A 122 -15.59 -7.71 22.29
CA ASP A 122 -15.53 -6.25 22.51
C ASP A 122 -14.44 -5.54 21.69
N ARG A 123 -13.45 -6.28 21.18
CA ARG A 123 -12.33 -5.76 20.38
C ARG A 123 -12.27 -6.37 18.99
N GLU A 124 -13.23 -7.22 18.65
CA GLU A 124 -13.33 -7.94 17.37
C GLU A 124 -11.99 -8.55 16.93
N ARG A 125 -11.27 -9.20 17.86
CA ARG A 125 -9.93 -9.73 17.58
C ARG A 125 -9.67 -11.10 18.19
N MET A 126 -8.87 -11.90 17.46
CA MET A 126 -8.34 -13.17 17.94
C MET A 126 -7.03 -12.95 18.71
N ASN A 127 -6.91 -13.55 19.89
CA ASN A 127 -5.70 -13.53 20.71
C ASN A 127 -5.23 -14.93 21.03
N PHE A 128 -3.95 -15.06 21.38
CA PHE A 128 -3.42 -16.27 21.99
C PHE A 128 -3.59 -16.20 23.51
N TYR A 129 -4.28 -17.18 24.08
CA TYR A 129 -4.57 -17.25 25.50
C TYR A 129 -3.29 -17.46 26.32
N ASN A 130 -3.07 -16.61 27.33
CA ASN A 130 -1.93 -16.68 28.27
C ASN A 130 -2.02 -17.90 29.20
N THR A 131 -1.96 -19.09 28.61
CA THR A 131 -2.32 -20.37 29.23
C THR A 131 -1.52 -20.63 30.49
N LEU A 132 -0.21 -20.35 30.47
CA LEU A 132 0.65 -20.60 31.63
C LEU A 132 0.42 -19.58 32.75
N ASP A 133 0.14 -18.33 32.43
CA ASP A 133 -0.16 -17.29 33.43
C ASP A 133 -1.53 -17.52 34.07
N VAL A 134 -2.52 -17.90 33.27
CA VAL A 134 -3.84 -18.30 33.78
C VAL A 134 -3.71 -19.52 34.69
N LEU A 135 -2.90 -20.51 34.30
CA LEU A 135 -2.63 -21.67 35.15
C LEU A 135 -1.99 -21.25 36.48
N ALA A 136 -0.96 -20.39 36.44
CA ALA A 136 -0.29 -19.91 37.66
C ALA A 136 -1.22 -19.09 38.56
N ASN A 137 -2.13 -18.31 37.98
CA ASN A 137 -3.01 -17.41 38.72
C ASN A 137 -4.27 -18.11 39.27
N ARG A 138 -4.91 -18.98 38.48
CA ARG A 138 -6.19 -19.63 38.84
C ARG A 138 -6.02 -21.03 39.44
N TYR A 139 -4.90 -21.69 39.17
CA TYR A 139 -4.61 -23.06 39.60
C TYR A 139 -3.17 -23.21 40.10
N PRO A 140 -2.73 -22.39 41.08
CA PRO A 140 -1.33 -22.31 41.51
C PRO A 140 -0.77 -23.64 42.06
N GLU A 141 -1.64 -24.56 42.50
CA GLU A 141 -1.30 -25.89 42.97
C GLU A 141 -0.93 -26.87 41.85
N ILE A 142 -1.26 -26.54 40.59
CA ILE A 142 -1.00 -27.41 39.45
C ILE A 142 0.41 -27.17 38.91
N ALA A 143 1.25 -28.19 39.06
CA ALA A 143 2.57 -28.23 38.45
C ALA A 143 2.55 -29.10 37.19
N LEU A 144 2.73 -28.48 36.01
CA LEU A 144 2.94 -29.22 34.78
C LEU A 144 4.38 -29.77 34.70
N PRO A 145 4.59 -31.01 34.21
CA PRO A 145 5.92 -31.57 34.06
C PRO A 145 6.81 -30.69 33.17
N ASN A 146 8.03 -30.41 33.63
CA ASN A 146 9.04 -29.59 32.95
C ASN A 146 8.60 -28.14 32.66
N VAL A 147 7.65 -27.60 33.41
CA VAL A 147 7.28 -26.18 33.36
C VAL A 147 7.76 -25.50 34.63
N PRO A 148 8.68 -24.52 34.55
CA PRO A 148 9.07 -23.71 35.70
C PRO A 148 7.87 -23.01 36.35
N HIS A 149 7.95 -22.68 37.63
CA HIS A 149 6.92 -21.82 38.26
C HIS A 149 7.00 -20.40 37.69
N HIS A 150 5.86 -19.70 37.69
CA HIS A 150 5.83 -18.28 37.33
C HIS A 150 6.77 -17.49 38.24
N GLN A 151 7.49 -16.51 37.68
CA GLN A 151 8.35 -15.60 38.41
C GLN A 151 7.88 -14.18 38.14
N VAL A 152 7.68 -13.42 39.22
CA VAL A 152 7.47 -11.98 39.14
C VAL A 152 8.83 -11.32 39.29
N LEU A 153 9.24 -10.48 38.34
CA LEU A 153 10.47 -9.72 38.49
C LEU A 153 10.17 -8.50 39.35
N ALA A 154 11.02 -8.23 40.36
CA ALA A 154 10.80 -7.10 41.26
C ALA A 154 10.87 -5.76 40.51
N GLU A 155 11.64 -5.75 39.43
CA GLU A 155 11.90 -4.64 38.53
C GLU A 155 10.67 -4.22 37.72
N ASP A 156 9.62 -5.05 37.62
CA ASP A 156 8.42 -4.75 36.83
C ASP A 156 7.38 -3.93 37.61
N ALA A 157 7.49 -3.87 38.94
CA ALA A 157 6.51 -3.22 39.79
C ALA A 157 6.38 -1.72 39.45
N GLY A 158 5.19 -1.31 39.00
CA GLY A 158 4.87 0.08 38.66
C GLY A 158 5.53 0.61 37.38
N GLN A 159 6.14 -0.27 36.57
CA GLN A 159 6.80 0.11 35.33
C GLN A 159 5.84 0.17 34.14
N SER A 160 6.27 0.86 33.08
CA SER A 160 5.59 0.85 31.78
C SER A 160 5.76 -0.51 31.07
N PHE A 161 4.85 -0.84 30.16
CA PHE A 161 4.90 -2.09 29.40
C PHE A 161 6.20 -2.26 28.59
N ALA A 162 6.74 -1.18 28.03
CA ALA A 162 8.02 -1.22 27.31
C ALA A 162 9.19 -1.61 28.24
N THR A 163 9.21 -1.08 29.46
CA THR A 163 10.22 -1.45 30.47
C THR A 163 10.07 -2.90 30.92
N VAL A 164 8.83 -3.35 31.18
CA VAL A 164 8.53 -4.76 31.52
C VAL A 164 9.02 -5.67 30.39
N THR A 165 8.69 -5.35 29.13
CA THR A 165 9.12 -6.12 27.97
C THR A 165 10.64 -6.26 27.91
N ARG A 166 11.38 -5.16 28.11
CA ARG A 166 12.85 -5.17 28.15
C ARG A 166 13.39 -6.03 29.29
N ASN A 167 12.82 -5.93 30.49
CA ASN A 167 13.24 -6.73 31.66
C ASN A 167 13.07 -8.23 31.40
N HIS A 168 11.92 -8.62 30.85
CA HIS A 168 11.61 -10.00 30.53
C HIS A 168 12.47 -10.55 29.39
N LEU A 169 12.76 -9.75 28.34
CA LEU A 169 13.67 -10.16 27.26
C LEU A 169 15.10 -10.41 27.75
N ALA A 170 15.55 -9.76 28.82
CA ALA A 170 16.87 -9.99 29.40
C ALA A 170 17.05 -11.42 29.95
N LEU A 171 15.96 -12.15 30.25
CA LEU A 171 16.02 -13.55 30.64
C LEU A 171 16.56 -14.46 29.52
N LEU A 172 16.47 -14.02 28.26
CA LEU A 172 17.00 -14.76 27.11
C LEU A 172 18.54 -14.81 27.10
N GLU A 173 19.22 -13.86 27.75
CA GLU A 173 20.70 -13.84 27.81
C GLU A 173 21.28 -15.06 28.56
N ALA A 174 20.45 -15.76 29.34
CA ALA A 174 20.85 -16.98 30.03
C ALA A 174 21.19 -18.13 29.07
N ASN A 175 20.67 -18.12 27.83
CA ASN A 175 20.96 -19.16 26.84
C ASN A 175 20.87 -18.65 25.38
N PRO A 176 21.99 -18.55 24.65
CA PRO A 176 22.01 -17.99 23.31
C PRO A 176 21.24 -18.85 22.28
N LYS A 177 21.13 -20.17 22.47
CA LYS A 177 20.36 -21.03 21.56
C LYS A 177 18.86 -20.78 21.71
N ILE A 178 18.37 -20.67 22.95
CA ILE A 178 16.98 -20.32 23.20
C ILE A 178 16.68 -18.91 22.70
N LYS A 179 17.56 -17.93 22.98
CA LYS A 179 17.45 -16.57 22.45
C LYS A 179 17.32 -16.54 20.93
N ALA A 180 18.22 -17.23 20.23
CA ALA A 180 18.19 -17.31 18.78
C ALA A 180 16.90 -17.94 18.26
N ARG A 181 16.42 -19.04 18.88
CA ARG A 181 15.18 -19.69 18.43
C ARG A 181 13.93 -18.86 18.74
N PHE A 182 13.91 -18.17 19.88
CA PHE A 182 12.83 -17.30 20.32
C PHE A 182 12.69 -16.09 19.40
N LEU A 183 13.79 -15.39 19.11
CA LEU A 183 13.81 -14.18 18.27
C LEU A 183 13.75 -14.48 16.76
N ALA A 184 13.92 -15.74 16.35
CA ALA A 184 13.69 -16.16 14.97
C ALA A 184 12.21 -16.18 14.58
N GLU A 185 11.30 -16.06 15.55
CA GLU A 185 9.86 -15.86 15.32
C GLU A 185 9.56 -14.36 15.32
N PRO A 186 9.18 -13.75 14.17
CA PRO A 186 8.86 -12.33 14.11
C PRO A 186 7.70 -11.93 15.03
N ASP A 187 6.74 -12.83 15.23
CA ASP A 187 5.53 -12.62 16.04
C ASP A 187 5.63 -13.27 17.43
N TRP A 188 6.83 -13.27 18.02
CA TRP A 188 7.11 -13.97 19.28
C TRP A 188 6.25 -13.45 20.44
N LEU A 189 5.89 -12.16 20.43
CA LEU A 189 5.13 -11.54 21.52
C LEU A 189 3.70 -12.07 21.56
N ASP A 190 3.05 -12.25 20.41
CA ASP A 190 1.71 -12.82 20.37
C ASP A 190 1.76 -14.34 20.52
N LEU A 191 2.67 -15.02 19.82
CA LEU A 191 2.72 -16.48 19.82
C LEU A 191 3.22 -17.07 21.15
N TYR A 192 4.30 -16.52 21.72
CA TYR A 192 4.92 -17.04 22.94
C TYR A 192 4.60 -16.22 24.18
N GLY A 193 4.46 -14.90 24.01
CA GLY A 193 4.39 -13.95 25.12
C GLY A 193 5.76 -13.68 25.74
N LEU A 194 5.76 -12.87 26.79
CA LEU A 194 6.99 -12.49 27.48
C LEU A 194 7.69 -13.72 28.09
N PRO A 195 9.03 -13.82 28.02
CA PRO A 195 9.78 -14.79 28.81
C PRO A 195 9.54 -14.53 30.29
N ILE A 196 9.10 -15.53 31.07
CA ILE A 196 8.76 -15.36 32.49
C ILE A 196 9.87 -15.87 33.41
N ARG A 197 10.48 -17.01 33.05
CA ARG A 197 11.51 -17.62 33.90
C ARG A 197 12.43 -18.53 33.11
N TYR A 198 13.72 -18.42 33.39
CA TYR A 198 14.73 -19.37 32.95
C TYR A 198 15.16 -20.29 34.11
N GLU A 199 15.36 -21.58 33.85
CA GLU A 199 15.78 -22.56 34.85
C GLU A 199 16.73 -23.61 34.25
N ASN A 200 17.84 -23.91 34.93
CA ASN A 200 18.69 -25.07 34.65
C ASN A 200 18.38 -26.16 35.70
N ARG A 201 18.28 -27.41 35.26
CA ARG A 201 18.03 -28.57 36.12
C ARG A 201 19.10 -29.63 35.92
N GLU A 202 19.55 -30.19 37.05
CA GLU A 202 20.45 -31.33 37.02
C GLU A 202 19.70 -32.59 36.60
N VAL A 203 20.19 -33.26 35.56
CA VAL A 203 19.68 -34.56 35.10
C VAL A 203 20.85 -35.49 34.83
N ASN A 204 20.82 -36.68 35.42
CA ASN A 204 21.88 -37.70 35.31
C ASN A 204 23.29 -37.16 35.63
N GLY A 205 23.40 -36.30 36.66
CA GLY A 205 24.67 -35.72 37.09
C GLY A 205 25.20 -34.58 36.22
N ASN A 206 24.47 -34.17 35.17
CA ASN A 206 24.78 -32.97 34.40
C ASN A 206 23.98 -31.78 34.97
N PRO A 207 24.61 -30.75 35.55
CA PRO A 207 23.91 -29.61 36.17
C PRO A 207 23.10 -28.76 35.17
N ASN A 208 23.38 -28.90 33.87
CA ASN A 208 22.60 -28.31 32.78
C ASN A 208 21.86 -29.39 31.98
N GLY A 209 21.55 -30.54 32.59
CA GLY A 209 20.95 -31.69 31.92
C GLY A 209 19.63 -31.36 31.23
N LEU A 210 18.84 -30.44 31.80
CA LEU A 210 17.68 -29.82 31.18
C LEU A 210 17.73 -28.30 31.42
N GLN A 211 17.59 -27.52 30.35
CA GLN A 211 17.50 -26.06 30.41
C GLN A 211 16.14 -25.64 29.87
N VAL A 212 15.43 -24.78 30.61
CA VAL A 212 14.03 -24.47 30.32
C VAL A 212 13.79 -22.97 30.37
N LEU A 213 13.10 -22.44 29.37
CA LEU A 213 12.54 -21.09 29.40
C LEU A 213 11.01 -21.20 29.39
N ARG A 214 10.39 -20.78 30.48
CA ARG A 214 8.95 -20.53 30.55
C ARG A 214 8.63 -19.17 29.94
N THR A 215 7.62 -19.12 29.09
CA THR A 215 6.97 -17.89 28.61
C THR A 215 5.53 -17.82 29.14
N GLN A 216 4.72 -16.86 28.68
CA GLN A 216 3.31 -16.78 29.08
C GLN A 216 2.44 -17.87 28.44
N ARG A 217 2.87 -18.42 27.29
CA ARG A 217 2.07 -19.36 26.48
C ARG A 217 2.76 -20.68 26.18
N THR A 218 4.08 -20.67 25.98
CA THR A 218 4.89 -21.85 25.62
C THR A 218 6.06 -22.09 26.58
N VAL A 219 6.72 -23.24 26.42
CA VAL A 219 7.96 -23.58 27.12
C VAL A 219 8.99 -24.05 26.12
N PHE A 220 10.17 -23.43 26.15
CA PHE A 220 11.34 -23.87 25.41
C PHE A 220 12.18 -24.78 26.28
N GLU A 221 12.66 -25.89 25.74
CA GLU A 221 13.54 -26.80 26.46
C GLU A 221 14.75 -27.23 25.61
N ILE A 222 15.88 -27.43 26.29
CA ILE A 222 17.07 -28.06 25.74
C ILE A 222 17.46 -29.19 26.69
N TRP A 223 17.45 -30.41 26.17
CA TRP A 223 18.00 -31.58 26.86
C TRP A 223 19.48 -31.72 26.51
N ASN A 224 20.39 -31.65 27.49
CA ASN A 224 21.81 -31.91 27.27
C ASN A 224 22.22 -33.34 27.63
N VAL A 225 21.23 -34.17 27.93
CA VAL A 225 21.32 -35.63 28.12
C VAL A 225 20.24 -36.30 27.27
N PRO A 226 20.37 -37.59 26.90
CA PRO A 226 19.32 -38.28 26.15
C PRO A 226 17.98 -38.27 26.91
N ALA A 227 16.90 -37.82 26.26
CA ALA A 227 15.53 -37.90 26.77
C ALA A 227 14.54 -38.29 25.65
N PRO A 228 13.43 -38.98 25.97
CA PRO A 228 12.48 -39.48 24.96
C PRO A 228 11.95 -38.36 24.05
N GLY A 229 11.99 -38.57 22.72
CA GLY A 229 11.51 -37.59 21.74
C GLY A 229 12.39 -36.34 21.59
N SER A 230 13.54 -36.29 22.28
CA SER A 230 14.44 -35.15 22.24
C SER A 230 15.77 -35.47 21.54
N THR A 231 16.28 -34.49 20.78
CA THR A 231 17.66 -34.53 20.29
C THR A 231 18.55 -33.73 21.26
N PRO A 232 19.59 -34.33 21.86
CA PRO A 232 20.43 -33.61 22.79
C PRO A 232 21.02 -32.31 22.21
N GLY A 233 20.90 -31.22 22.94
CA GLY A 233 21.44 -29.91 22.59
C GLY A 233 20.58 -29.08 21.64
N ASN A 234 19.44 -29.59 21.17
CA ASN A 234 18.50 -28.85 20.32
C ASN A 234 17.39 -28.19 21.16
N VAL A 235 16.92 -27.04 20.68
CA VAL A 235 15.78 -26.33 21.27
C VAL A 235 14.49 -26.99 20.82
N GLN A 236 13.62 -27.30 21.76
CA GLN A 236 12.30 -27.89 21.54
C GLN A 236 11.21 -27.09 22.24
N PHE A 237 9.97 -27.30 21.82
CA PHE A 237 8.79 -26.67 22.42
C PHE A 237 7.95 -27.71 23.14
N GLN A 238 7.36 -27.32 24.26
CA GLN A 238 6.28 -28.11 24.84
C GLN A 238 4.93 -27.65 24.29
N ASN A 239 4.13 -28.62 23.84
CA ASN A 239 2.72 -28.42 23.54
C ASN A 239 1.95 -28.23 24.86
N VAL A 240 1.93 -27.01 25.38
CA VAL A 240 1.30 -26.70 26.68
C VAL A 240 -0.20 -27.06 26.69
N PRO A 241 -1.00 -26.73 25.65
CA PRO A 241 -2.41 -27.12 25.62
C PRO A 241 -2.63 -28.63 25.67
N ASP A 242 -1.79 -29.44 25.02
CA ASP A 242 -1.87 -30.91 25.12
C ASP A 242 -1.67 -31.40 26.58
N LYS A 243 -0.81 -30.72 27.34
CA LYS A 243 -0.62 -31.03 28.76
C LYS A 243 -1.82 -30.61 29.59
N VAL A 244 -2.40 -29.45 29.29
CA VAL A 244 -3.60 -28.93 29.96
C VAL A 244 -4.83 -29.81 29.65
N LYS A 245 -4.98 -30.31 28.42
CA LYS A 245 -6.07 -31.22 28.01
C LYS A 245 -6.16 -32.47 28.90
N LYS A 246 -5.02 -32.98 29.39
CA LYS A 246 -4.94 -34.14 30.28
C LYS A 246 -5.45 -33.89 31.71
N LEU A 247 -5.67 -32.63 32.10
CA LEU A 247 -6.16 -32.25 33.42
C LEU A 247 -7.67 -32.09 33.43
N ASN A 248 -8.37 -32.60 34.44
CA ASN A 248 -9.84 -32.55 34.50
C ASN A 248 -10.36 -31.15 34.85
N ASN A 249 -11.12 -30.53 33.94
CA ASN A 249 -11.72 -29.20 34.12
C ASN A 249 -10.73 -28.08 34.53
N VAL A 250 -9.49 -28.15 34.04
CA VAL A 250 -8.48 -27.09 34.23
C VAL A 250 -8.31 -26.38 32.91
N ILE A 251 -8.76 -25.12 32.82
CA ILE A 251 -8.81 -24.28 31.60
C ILE A 251 -9.71 -24.83 30.49
N ILE A 252 -9.49 -26.07 30.02
CA ILE A 252 -10.28 -26.75 28.99
C ILE A 252 -11.37 -27.60 29.68
N PRO A 253 -12.67 -27.27 29.52
CA PRO A 253 -13.76 -28.06 30.08
C PRO A 253 -13.75 -29.49 29.54
N ASN A 254 -14.13 -30.48 30.35
CA ASN A 254 -14.15 -31.87 29.91
C ASN A 254 -15.06 -32.09 28.69
N ALA A 255 -16.21 -31.41 28.63
CA ALA A 255 -17.14 -31.49 27.49
C ALA A 255 -16.53 -30.99 26.17
N ALA A 256 -15.54 -30.10 26.22
CA ALA A 256 -14.88 -29.60 25.03
C ALA A 256 -13.79 -30.56 24.51
N LYS A 257 -13.38 -31.57 25.28
CA LYS A 257 -12.25 -32.45 24.91
C LYS A 257 -12.63 -33.59 23.99
N ASP A 258 -13.91 -33.90 23.92
CA ASP A 258 -14.45 -34.98 23.11
C ASP A 258 -14.67 -34.48 21.68
N PRO A 259 -14.31 -35.23 20.63
CA PRO A 259 -14.57 -34.84 19.26
C PRO A 259 -16.07 -34.86 18.95
N ILE A 260 -16.46 -34.12 17.91
CA ILE A 260 -17.83 -34.10 17.38
C ILE A 260 -18.08 -35.41 16.66
N THR A 261 -19.10 -36.16 17.10
CA THR A 261 -19.46 -37.48 16.55
C THR A 261 -20.61 -37.43 15.54
N THR A 262 -21.33 -36.31 15.48
CA THR A 262 -22.39 -36.03 14.50
C THR A 262 -22.39 -34.53 14.21
N TYR A 263 -21.75 -34.13 13.10
CA TYR A 263 -21.91 -32.76 12.62
C TYR A 263 -23.28 -32.66 11.94
N THR A 264 -24.22 -31.98 12.58
CA THR A 264 -25.46 -31.56 11.94
C THR A 264 -25.22 -30.11 11.52
N PRO A 265 -25.14 -29.80 10.21
CA PRO A 265 -25.10 -28.40 9.77
C PRO A 265 -26.30 -27.68 10.38
N PRO A 266 -26.14 -26.44 10.90
CA PRO A 266 -27.30 -25.64 11.25
C PRO A 266 -28.18 -25.58 9.99
N SER A 267 -29.40 -26.15 10.04
CA SER A 267 -30.34 -25.89 8.96
C SER A 267 -30.53 -24.38 8.97
N ALA A 268 -30.22 -23.73 7.83
CA ALA A 268 -30.57 -22.33 7.62
C ALA A 268 -31.99 -22.14 8.19
N ALA A 269 -32.10 -21.28 9.19
CA ALA A 269 -33.33 -21.10 9.96
C ALA A 269 -34.42 -20.66 8.98
N ALA A 270 -35.18 -21.63 8.49
CA ALA A 270 -36.36 -21.43 7.70
C ALA A 270 -37.38 -20.75 8.60
N GLY A 271 -37.60 -19.46 8.35
CA GLY A 271 -38.87 -18.82 8.63
C GLY A 271 -39.95 -19.65 7.96
N THR A 272 -40.54 -20.56 8.73
CA THR A 272 -41.64 -21.40 8.31
C THR A 272 -42.91 -20.60 8.56
N ASP A 273 -43.38 -19.93 7.51
CA ASP A 273 -44.83 -19.76 7.29
C ASP A 273 -45.22 -19.30 5.86
N ASP A 274 -44.29 -19.02 4.93
CA ASP A 274 -44.66 -18.59 3.55
C ASP A 274 -44.22 -19.53 2.39
N ALA A 275 -43.65 -20.71 2.67
CA ALA A 275 -43.15 -21.62 1.63
C ALA A 275 -44.21 -22.51 0.95
N GLN A 276 -45.46 -22.05 0.80
CA GLN A 276 -46.49 -22.75 0.01
C GLN A 276 -46.95 -21.97 -1.25
N GLN A 277 -46.21 -20.95 -1.66
CA GLN A 277 -46.36 -20.29 -2.97
C GLN A 277 -45.03 -20.14 -3.74
N SER A 278 -44.20 -21.18 -3.83
CA SER A 278 -43.13 -21.19 -4.84
C SER A 278 -43.70 -21.58 -6.21
N GLY A 279 -43.57 -20.66 -7.16
CA GLY A 279 -44.13 -20.74 -8.50
C GLY A 279 -43.63 -21.95 -9.29
N SER A 280 -44.57 -22.75 -9.78
CA SER A 280 -44.30 -23.63 -10.92
C SER A 280 -44.13 -22.79 -12.17
N LEU A 281 -43.19 -23.14 -13.04
CA LEU A 281 -43.16 -22.65 -14.43
C LEU A 281 -44.58 -22.58 -14.99
N SER A 282 -44.90 -21.50 -15.70
CA SER A 282 -46.18 -21.45 -16.40
C SER A 282 -46.29 -22.67 -17.31
N GLN A 283 -47.52 -23.16 -17.51
CA GLN A 283 -47.76 -24.31 -18.39
C GLN A 283 -47.24 -24.04 -19.82
N ARG A 284 -47.11 -22.77 -20.20
CA ARG A 284 -46.59 -22.33 -21.49
C ARG A 284 -45.07 -22.45 -21.56
N ALA A 285 -44.34 -21.99 -20.54
CA ALA A 285 -42.89 -22.11 -20.46
C ALA A 285 -42.44 -23.58 -20.42
N ALA A 286 -43.12 -24.41 -19.63
CA ALA A 286 -42.87 -25.85 -19.58
C ALA A 286 -43.11 -26.55 -20.93
N GLN A 287 -44.09 -26.08 -21.72
CA GLN A 287 -44.36 -26.61 -23.06
C GLN A 287 -43.28 -26.27 -24.08
N GLU A 288 -42.69 -25.07 -24.01
CA GLU A 288 -41.58 -24.71 -24.90
C GLU A 288 -40.29 -25.44 -24.53
N ILE A 289 -39.96 -25.55 -23.23
CA ILE A 289 -38.80 -26.31 -22.77
C ILE A 289 -38.91 -27.78 -23.22
N ALA A 290 -40.10 -28.38 -23.14
CA ALA A 290 -40.33 -29.76 -23.58
C ALA A 290 -40.22 -29.97 -25.11
N ARG A 291 -40.22 -28.90 -25.91
CA ARG A 291 -40.06 -28.97 -27.37
C ARG A 291 -38.61 -28.96 -27.83
N LEU A 292 -37.66 -28.71 -26.94
CA LEU A 292 -36.24 -28.73 -27.26
C LEU A 292 -35.81 -30.17 -27.59
N ASP A 293 -35.14 -30.37 -28.73
CA ASP A 293 -34.84 -31.70 -29.28
C ASP A 293 -34.00 -32.58 -28.32
N TRP A 294 -33.04 -31.98 -27.61
CA TRP A 294 -32.18 -32.65 -26.62
C TRP A 294 -32.88 -32.97 -25.28
N VAL A 295 -34.10 -32.45 -25.07
CA VAL A 295 -34.92 -32.85 -23.92
C VAL A 295 -35.63 -34.19 -24.21
N GLN A 296 -35.77 -34.55 -25.48
CA GLN A 296 -36.58 -35.69 -25.92
C GLN A 296 -35.81 -37.02 -25.97
N ASP A 297 -34.47 -37.01 -26.06
CA ASP A 297 -33.63 -38.22 -26.17
C ASP A 297 -32.95 -38.63 -24.86
N GLY A 298 -33.28 -37.96 -23.77
CA GLY A 298 -32.87 -38.27 -22.41
C GLY A 298 -31.87 -37.25 -21.86
N VAL A 299 -32.16 -36.72 -20.67
CA VAL A 299 -31.41 -35.61 -20.08
C VAL A 299 -30.07 -36.09 -19.52
N THR A 300 -28.98 -35.64 -20.13
CA THR A 300 -27.61 -35.75 -19.59
C THR A 300 -27.41 -34.78 -18.42
N THR A 301 -26.32 -34.92 -17.68
CA THR A 301 -26.00 -34.02 -16.54
C THR A 301 -25.89 -32.55 -16.95
N VAL A 302 -25.37 -32.27 -18.15
CA VAL A 302 -25.20 -30.90 -18.67
C VAL A 302 -26.57 -30.32 -19.07
N GLU A 303 -27.36 -31.10 -19.79
CA GLU A 303 -28.75 -30.76 -20.16
C GLU A 303 -29.64 -30.55 -18.93
N GLY A 304 -29.45 -31.34 -17.87
CA GLY A 304 -30.17 -31.17 -16.61
C GLY A 304 -29.90 -29.82 -15.96
N ARG A 305 -28.63 -29.38 -15.95
CA ARG A 305 -28.28 -28.04 -15.46
C ARG A 305 -28.82 -26.93 -16.35
N ALA A 306 -28.79 -27.09 -17.67
CA ALA A 306 -29.41 -26.12 -18.58
C ALA A 306 -30.92 -25.99 -18.34
N LEU A 307 -31.61 -27.10 -18.05
CA LEU A 307 -33.02 -27.10 -17.67
C LEU A 307 -33.27 -26.41 -16.33
N ASP A 308 -32.40 -26.61 -15.34
CA ASP A 308 -32.49 -25.94 -14.05
C ASP A 308 -32.36 -24.42 -14.21
N GLU A 309 -31.43 -23.93 -15.03
CA GLU A 309 -31.25 -22.49 -15.29
C GLU A 309 -32.42 -21.91 -16.12
N LEU A 310 -32.90 -22.62 -17.15
CA LEU A 310 -34.12 -22.20 -17.90
C LEU A 310 -35.35 -22.15 -17.00
N ASN A 311 -35.44 -23.08 -16.04
CA ASN A 311 -36.50 -23.10 -15.05
C ASN A 311 -36.38 -21.91 -14.07
N ALA A 312 -35.17 -21.63 -13.57
CA ALA A 312 -34.90 -20.46 -12.72
C ALA A 312 -35.27 -19.16 -13.45
N LEU A 313 -34.86 -19.02 -14.71
CA LEU A 313 -35.17 -17.87 -15.55
C LEU A 313 -36.68 -17.69 -15.76
N GLY A 314 -37.40 -18.78 -16.02
CA GLY A 314 -38.86 -18.73 -16.16
C GLY A 314 -39.60 -18.41 -14.87
N ILE A 315 -38.99 -18.65 -13.70
CA ILE A 315 -39.51 -18.22 -12.40
C ILE A 315 -39.28 -16.71 -12.20
N VAL A 316 -38.13 -16.20 -12.64
CA VAL A 316 -37.73 -14.79 -12.50
C VAL A 316 -38.48 -13.88 -13.48
N SER A 317 -38.53 -14.25 -14.77
CA SER A 317 -39.24 -13.50 -15.81
C SER A 317 -39.64 -14.41 -16.98
N GLU A 318 -40.93 -14.73 -17.05
CA GLU A 318 -41.48 -15.54 -18.15
C GLU A 318 -41.33 -14.82 -19.51
N ASP A 319 -41.47 -13.49 -19.55
CA ASP A 319 -41.31 -12.70 -20.77
C ASP A 319 -39.85 -12.71 -21.26
N LEU A 320 -38.88 -12.63 -20.35
CA LEU A 320 -37.46 -12.74 -20.69
C LEU A 320 -37.15 -14.14 -21.25
N LEU A 321 -37.66 -15.21 -20.62
CA LEU A 321 -37.52 -16.58 -21.12
C LEU A 321 -38.04 -16.72 -22.57
N PHE A 322 -39.19 -16.13 -22.89
CA PHE A 322 -39.73 -16.16 -24.26
C PHE A 322 -38.92 -15.33 -25.26
N HIS A 323 -38.39 -14.19 -24.86
CA HIS A 323 -37.46 -13.42 -25.69
C HIS A 323 -36.17 -14.21 -25.94
N ILE A 324 -35.72 -14.97 -24.96
CA ILE A 324 -34.51 -15.80 -25.08
C ILE A 324 -34.70 -16.92 -26.11
N PHE A 325 -35.87 -17.55 -26.15
CA PHE A 325 -36.21 -18.49 -27.22
C PHE A 325 -36.19 -17.88 -28.64
N GLN A 326 -36.24 -16.55 -28.76
CA GLN A 326 -36.12 -15.85 -30.05
C GLN A 326 -34.68 -15.48 -30.43
N PHE A 327 -33.72 -15.54 -29.51
CA PHE A 327 -32.31 -15.33 -29.87
C PHE A 327 -31.81 -16.47 -30.75
N VAL A 328 -31.13 -16.13 -31.85
CA VAL A 328 -30.73 -17.06 -32.93
C VAL A 328 -29.91 -18.27 -32.43
N TRP A 329 -29.18 -18.16 -31.33
CA TRP A 329 -28.42 -19.27 -30.75
C TRP A 329 -29.27 -20.23 -29.90
N VAL A 330 -30.38 -19.75 -29.32
CA VAL A 330 -31.38 -20.59 -28.64
C VAL A 330 -32.44 -21.12 -29.63
N GLY A 331 -32.84 -20.31 -30.60
CA GLY A 331 -33.76 -20.67 -31.68
C GLY A 331 -33.18 -21.65 -32.72
N GLY A 332 -31.91 -22.06 -32.58
CA GLY A 332 -31.20 -22.99 -33.46
C GLY A 332 -30.80 -24.33 -32.83
N ILE A 333 -31.31 -24.67 -31.64
CA ILE A 333 -30.85 -25.83 -30.88
C ILE A 333 -31.37 -27.16 -31.46
N HIS A 334 -30.59 -27.76 -32.36
CA HIS A 334 -30.59 -29.20 -32.67
C HIS A 334 -29.44 -29.95 -31.99
N SER A 335 -28.65 -29.27 -31.15
CA SER A 335 -27.47 -29.83 -30.47
C SER A 335 -27.55 -29.63 -28.95
N PRO A 336 -27.06 -30.56 -28.13
CA PRO A 336 -27.00 -30.42 -26.67
C PRO A 336 -26.33 -29.11 -26.23
N PRO A 337 -26.83 -28.46 -25.15
CA PRO A 337 -26.20 -27.27 -24.58
C PRO A 337 -24.78 -27.61 -24.11
N SER A 338 -23.84 -26.71 -24.40
CA SER A 338 -22.49 -26.73 -23.85
C SER A 338 -22.43 -26.03 -22.49
N GLU A 339 -21.33 -26.20 -21.75
CA GLU A 339 -21.09 -25.43 -20.51
C GLU A 339 -21.13 -23.92 -20.73
N ARG A 340 -20.76 -23.46 -21.93
CA ARG A 340 -20.88 -22.06 -22.31
C ARG A 340 -22.34 -21.60 -22.36
N ASP A 341 -23.22 -22.42 -22.91
CA ASP A 341 -24.65 -22.07 -23.04
C ASP A 341 -25.32 -21.97 -21.66
N ILE A 342 -24.93 -22.82 -20.71
CA ILE A 342 -25.39 -22.76 -19.32
C ILE A 342 -24.97 -21.45 -18.65
N ARG A 343 -23.74 -20.98 -18.87
CA ARG A 343 -23.25 -19.70 -18.32
C ARG A 343 -24.02 -18.51 -18.88
N VAL A 344 -24.31 -18.53 -20.17
CA VAL A 344 -25.12 -17.49 -20.81
C VAL A 344 -26.53 -17.47 -20.23
N LEU A 345 -27.13 -18.63 -19.97
CA LEU A 345 -28.43 -18.74 -19.31
C LEU A 345 -28.42 -18.18 -17.89
N ARG A 346 -27.37 -18.42 -17.10
CA ARG A 346 -27.25 -17.85 -15.74
C ARG A 346 -27.23 -16.32 -15.74
N ILE A 347 -26.48 -15.70 -16.65
CA ILE A 347 -26.47 -14.24 -16.79
C ILE A 347 -27.87 -13.70 -17.12
N LEU A 348 -28.61 -14.43 -17.95
CA LEU A 348 -29.97 -14.05 -18.29
C LEU A 348 -30.91 -14.14 -17.07
N VAL A 349 -30.70 -15.10 -16.15
CA VAL A 349 -31.41 -15.15 -14.87
C VAL A 349 -31.10 -13.91 -14.03
N GLU A 350 -29.82 -13.55 -13.91
CA GLU A 350 -29.38 -12.37 -13.15
C GLU A 350 -29.90 -11.05 -13.74
N ILE A 351 -29.90 -10.93 -15.08
CA ILE A 351 -30.51 -9.79 -15.78
C ILE A 351 -32.01 -9.74 -15.47
N GLY A 352 -32.68 -10.89 -15.48
CA GLY A 352 -34.09 -11.01 -15.12
C GLY A 352 -34.43 -10.49 -13.72
N ASP A 353 -33.52 -10.65 -12.75
CA ASP A 353 -33.69 -10.20 -11.37
C ASP A 353 -33.53 -8.68 -11.19
N LEU A 354 -33.13 -7.94 -12.24
CA LEU A 354 -33.00 -6.49 -12.15
C LEU A 354 -34.37 -5.83 -11.93
N PRO A 355 -34.49 -4.83 -11.03
CA PRO A 355 -35.78 -4.25 -10.66
C PRO A 355 -36.62 -3.68 -11.81
N TRP A 356 -35.96 -3.24 -12.89
CA TRP A 356 -36.60 -2.67 -14.08
C TRP A 356 -37.01 -3.71 -15.14
N ILE A 357 -36.71 -5.00 -14.93
CA ILE A 357 -37.22 -6.09 -15.79
C ILE A 357 -38.50 -6.70 -15.20
N GLN A 358 -38.71 -6.50 -13.90
CA GLN A 358 -39.79 -7.12 -13.13
C GLN A 358 -41.17 -6.50 -13.39
N ASP A 359 -41.27 -5.33 -14.03
CA ASP A 359 -42.53 -4.67 -14.42
C ASP A 359 -42.94 -4.89 -15.89
N GLY A 360 -42.18 -5.73 -16.60
CA GLY A 360 -42.44 -6.15 -17.98
C GLY A 360 -41.56 -5.39 -18.98
N ILE A 361 -41.05 -6.09 -19.98
CA ILE A 361 -40.02 -5.58 -20.91
C ILE A 361 -40.66 -4.70 -22.02
N ALA A 362 -40.35 -3.41 -22.02
CA ALA A 362 -40.66 -2.46 -23.09
C ALA A 362 -39.62 -2.46 -24.24
N ASP A 363 -39.95 -1.83 -25.37
CA ASP A 363 -39.09 -1.82 -26.57
C ASP A 363 -37.73 -1.11 -26.33
N ASP A 364 -37.68 -0.11 -25.45
CA ASP A 364 -36.46 0.59 -25.03
C ASP A 364 -35.64 -0.20 -24.01
N GLU A 365 -36.31 -0.96 -23.14
CA GLU A 365 -35.69 -1.92 -22.24
C GLU A 365 -35.09 -3.10 -23.00
N HIS A 366 -35.64 -3.47 -24.17
CA HIS A 366 -35.05 -4.47 -25.05
C HIS A 366 -33.66 -4.07 -25.55
N GLU A 367 -33.43 -2.80 -25.89
CA GLU A 367 -32.11 -2.30 -26.28
C GLU A 367 -31.13 -2.29 -25.10
N ALA A 368 -31.62 -1.99 -23.88
CA ALA A 368 -30.82 -2.06 -22.65
C ALA A 368 -30.45 -3.52 -22.28
N ILE A 369 -31.39 -4.46 -22.38
CA ILE A 369 -31.17 -5.90 -22.18
C ILE A 369 -30.16 -6.42 -23.19
N GLN A 370 -30.32 -6.07 -24.47
CA GLN A 370 -29.39 -6.48 -25.53
C GLN A 370 -28.00 -5.91 -25.28
N THR A 371 -27.90 -4.64 -24.86
CA THR A 371 -26.64 -3.99 -24.55
C THR A 371 -25.94 -4.66 -23.36
N GLU A 372 -26.66 -4.91 -22.26
CA GLU A 372 -26.10 -5.58 -21.08
C GLU A 372 -25.72 -7.05 -21.37
N PHE A 373 -26.54 -7.74 -22.15
CA PHE A 373 -26.26 -9.09 -22.63
C PHE A 373 -25.00 -9.12 -23.51
N ASP A 374 -24.88 -8.22 -24.48
CA ASP A 374 -23.71 -8.12 -25.35
C ASP A 374 -22.45 -7.77 -24.55
N ARG A 375 -22.56 -6.85 -23.57
CA ARG A 375 -21.47 -6.46 -22.67
C ARG A 375 -20.94 -7.67 -21.90
N ARG A 376 -21.81 -8.43 -21.22
CA ARG A 376 -21.41 -9.60 -20.42
C ARG A 376 -20.96 -10.77 -21.29
N THR A 377 -21.58 -10.94 -22.46
CA THR A 377 -21.17 -11.96 -23.43
C THR A 377 -19.78 -11.68 -24.02
N GLU A 378 -19.38 -10.42 -24.19
CA GLU A 378 -18.00 -10.10 -24.58
C GLU A 378 -16.98 -10.53 -23.50
N GLY A 379 -17.30 -10.33 -22.23
CA GLY A 379 -16.50 -10.82 -21.10
C GLY A 379 -16.37 -12.34 -21.08
N ILE A 380 -17.47 -13.08 -21.25
CA ILE A 380 -17.43 -14.54 -21.40
C ILE A 380 -16.58 -14.95 -22.60
N ARG A 381 -16.76 -14.32 -23.76
CA ARG A 381 -15.97 -14.63 -24.96
C ARG A 381 -14.49 -14.40 -24.73
N ALA A 382 -14.12 -13.42 -23.90
CA ALA A 382 -12.75 -13.19 -23.51
C ALA A 382 -12.22 -14.35 -22.65
N ILE A 383 -12.95 -14.77 -21.61
CA ILE A 383 -12.57 -15.92 -20.75
C ILE A 383 -12.52 -17.23 -21.55
N ASP A 384 -13.55 -17.52 -22.35
CA ASP A 384 -13.60 -18.70 -23.21
C ASP A 384 -12.48 -18.73 -24.26
N GLY A 385 -11.94 -17.56 -24.62
CA GLY A 385 -10.80 -17.44 -25.53
C GLY A 385 -9.46 -17.87 -24.93
N LEU A 386 -9.40 -18.24 -23.65
CA LEU A 386 -8.19 -18.73 -22.98
C LEU A 386 -7.99 -20.22 -23.23
N ASP A 387 -6.81 -20.62 -23.71
CA ASP A 387 -6.54 -22.00 -24.16
C ASP A 387 -6.76 -23.06 -23.05
N TRP A 388 -6.43 -22.73 -21.80
CA TRP A 388 -6.58 -23.62 -20.62
C TRP A 388 -8.02 -23.74 -20.10
N VAL A 389 -8.95 -22.91 -20.57
CA VAL A 389 -10.37 -23.06 -20.25
C VAL A 389 -10.98 -24.21 -21.09
N GLN A 390 -10.33 -24.57 -22.20
CA GLN A 390 -10.87 -25.50 -23.19
C GLN A 390 -10.50 -26.98 -22.94
N ASP A 391 -9.51 -27.30 -22.12
CA ASP A 391 -9.03 -28.68 -21.87
C ASP A 391 -9.39 -29.24 -20.49
N GLY A 392 -10.18 -28.50 -19.71
CA GLY A 392 -10.69 -28.87 -18.39
C GLY A 392 -9.85 -28.30 -17.25
N LEU A 393 -10.52 -27.71 -16.26
CA LEU A 393 -9.88 -26.89 -15.23
C LEU A 393 -9.22 -27.72 -14.11
N ASN A 394 -7.91 -27.60 -13.94
CA ASN A 394 -7.18 -28.01 -12.75
C ASN A 394 -7.39 -27.03 -11.57
N ASP A 395 -6.84 -27.34 -10.39
CA ASP A 395 -7.07 -26.53 -9.17
C ASP A 395 -6.68 -25.05 -9.33
N PHE A 396 -5.58 -24.73 -10.00
CA PHE A 396 -5.15 -23.33 -10.23
C PHE A 396 -6.03 -22.63 -11.27
N GLU A 397 -6.42 -23.35 -12.31
CA GLU A 397 -7.33 -22.88 -13.36
C GLU A 397 -8.71 -22.58 -12.78
N GLN A 398 -9.23 -23.42 -11.89
CA GLN A 398 -10.50 -23.16 -11.20
C GLN A 398 -10.45 -21.90 -10.33
N ILE A 399 -9.36 -21.67 -9.61
CA ILE A 399 -9.22 -20.46 -8.78
C ILE A 399 -9.10 -19.22 -9.68
N ALA A 400 -8.25 -19.26 -10.71
CA ALA A 400 -8.10 -18.16 -11.65
C ALA A 400 -9.42 -17.82 -12.35
N TYR A 401 -10.14 -18.86 -12.80
CA TYR A 401 -11.46 -18.74 -13.40
C TYR A 401 -12.48 -18.09 -12.45
N GLY A 402 -12.53 -18.52 -11.19
CA GLY A 402 -13.43 -17.93 -10.19
C GLY A 402 -13.12 -16.47 -9.82
N HIS A 403 -11.91 -15.98 -10.07
CA HIS A 403 -11.60 -14.55 -9.98
C HIS A 403 -12.04 -13.78 -11.24
N LEU A 404 -11.85 -14.35 -12.43
CA LEU A 404 -12.31 -13.75 -13.68
C LEU A 404 -13.84 -13.65 -13.75
N GLU A 405 -14.57 -14.64 -13.23
CA GLU A 405 -16.04 -14.55 -13.09
C GLU A 405 -16.45 -13.40 -12.16
N ARG A 406 -15.80 -13.24 -11.00
CA ARG A 406 -16.07 -12.08 -10.13
C ARG A 406 -15.84 -10.75 -10.83
N PHE A 407 -14.87 -10.66 -11.73
CA PHE A 407 -14.69 -9.46 -12.56
C PHE A 407 -15.81 -9.21 -13.55
N LEU A 408 -16.39 -10.27 -14.11
CA LEU A 408 -17.55 -10.19 -14.99
C LEU A 408 -18.73 -9.53 -14.27
N ASP A 409 -18.92 -9.83 -12.99
CA ASP A 409 -19.97 -9.25 -12.14
C ASP A 409 -19.77 -7.76 -11.88
N HIS A 410 -18.52 -7.28 -11.92
CA HIS A 410 -18.17 -5.88 -11.66
C HIS A 410 -18.18 -5.04 -12.94
N SER A 411 -17.42 -5.45 -13.96
CA SER A 411 -17.30 -4.74 -15.24
C SER A 411 -16.77 -5.69 -16.31
N SER A 412 -17.61 -6.02 -17.28
CA SER A 412 -17.20 -6.87 -18.40
C SER A 412 -16.18 -6.18 -19.32
N GLU A 413 -16.22 -4.85 -19.44
CA GLU A 413 -15.19 -4.08 -20.15
C GLU A 413 -13.84 -4.16 -19.45
N LEU A 414 -13.83 -4.05 -18.11
CA LEU A 414 -12.62 -4.24 -17.33
C LEU A 414 -12.11 -5.67 -17.44
N LEU A 415 -12.99 -6.68 -17.35
CA LEU A 415 -12.62 -8.07 -17.56
C LEU A 415 -12.00 -8.27 -18.95
N VAL A 416 -12.59 -7.70 -19.99
CA VAL A 416 -12.02 -7.74 -21.36
C VAL A 416 -10.66 -7.06 -21.37
N HIS A 417 -10.49 -5.94 -20.67
CA HIS A 417 -9.21 -5.28 -20.53
C HIS A 417 -8.20 -6.16 -19.78
N ILE A 418 -8.58 -6.79 -18.66
CA ILE A 418 -7.78 -7.73 -17.88
C ILE A 418 -7.37 -8.93 -18.76
N VAL A 419 -8.30 -9.56 -19.46
CA VAL A 419 -8.02 -10.71 -20.31
C VAL A 419 -7.15 -10.33 -21.52
N ARG A 420 -7.37 -9.15 -22.13
CA ARG A 420 -6.61 -8.68 -23.31
C ARG A 420 -5.25 -8.08 -22.97
N HIS A 421 -5.12 -7.48 -21.79
CA HIS A 421 -3.95 -6.72 -21.43
C HIS A 421 -3.11 -7.39 -20.36
N VAL A 422 -3.57 -8.38 -19.57
CA VAL A 422 -2.74 -8.93 -18.48
C VAL A 422 -1.46 -9.57 -19.01
N TRP A 423 -0.45 -8.70 -18.95
CA TRP A 423 0.99 -8.66 -19.16
C TRP A 423 1.78 -9.73 -18.38
N VAL A 424 1.19 -10.90 -18.18
CA VAL A 424 1.93 -12.09 -17.79
C VAL A 424 2.04 -12.95 -19.04
N ASP A 425 3.25 -13.12 -19.56
CA ASP A 425 3.62 -14.34 -20.26
C ASP A 425 3.05 -15.51 -19.43
N GLY A 426 1.92 -16.08 -19.81
CA GLY A 426 1.34 -17.18 -19.03
C GLY A 426 -0.18 -17.29 -18.95
N ILE A 427 -0.98 -16.21 -19.00
CA ILE A 427 -2.46 -16.34 -18.84
C ILE A 427 -3.15 -16.93 -20.07
N HIS A 428 -2.60 -16.74 -21.27
CA HIS A 428 -3.05 -17.53 -22.42
C HIS A 428 -2.59 -18.99 -22.35
N THR A 429 -1.68 -19.32 -21.42
CA THR A 429 -1.26 -20.69 -21.10
C THR A 429 -1.76 -21.08 -19.70
N GLN A 430 -1.30 -22.20 -19.13
CA GLN A 430 -1.75 -22.60 -17.79
C GLN A 430 -1.40 -21.54 -16.72
N PRO A 431 -2.38 -21.08 -15.93
CA PRO A 431 -2.17 -20.09 -14.88
C PRO A 431 -1.21 -20.61 -13.81
N THR A 432 -0.23 -19.80 -13.46
CA THR A 432 0.72 -20.04 -12.38
C THR A 432 0.17 -19.56 -11.03
N GLU A 433 0.81 -19.96 -9.93
CA GLU A 433 0.52 -19.45 -8.58
C GLU A 433 0.58 -17.90 -8.53
N GLN A 434 1.52 -17.29 -9.26
CA GLN A 434 1.63 -15.83 -9.35
C GLN A 434 0.44 -15.20 -10.09
N ASN A 435 -0.08 -15.87 -11.13
CA ASN A 435 -1.28 -15.39 -11.85
C ASN A 435 -2.49 -15.37 -10.93
N VAL A 436 -2.67 -16.42 -10.14
CA VAL A 436 -3.76 -16.53 -9.16
C VAL A 436 -3.63 -15.45 -8.09
N ALA A 437 -2.45 -15.25 -7.50
CA ALA A 437 -2.22 -14.21 -6.49
C ALA A 437 -2.48 -12.80 -7.03
N ASN A 438 -2.12 -12.54 -8.29
CA ASN A 438 -2.41 -11.27 -8.95
C ASN A 438 -3.92 -11.08 -9.17
N LEU A 439 -4.64 -12.12 -9.59
CA LEU A 439 -6.10 -12.11 -9.76
C LEU A 439 -6.85 -11.94 -8.43
N GLU A 440 -6.35 -12.56 -7.36
CA GLU A 440 -6.86 -12.37 -6.00
C GLU A 440 -6.72 -10.93 -5.55
N LEU A 441 -5.54 -10.34 -5.74
CA LEU A 441 -5.29 -8.93 -5.42
C LEU A 441 -6.19 -8.01 -6.24
N LEU A 442 -6.26 -8.24 -7.54
CA LEU A 442 -7.12 -7.53 -8.47
C LEU A 442 -8.57 -7.52 -7.97
N THR A 443 -9.08 -8.69 -7.57
CA THR A 443 -10.44 -8.80 -7.04
C THR A 443 -10.58 -8.00 -5.76
N ALA A 444 -9.62 -8.10 -4.83
CA ALA A 444 -9.64 -7.31 -3.59
C ALA A 444 -9.64 -5.80 -3.84
N ILE A 445 -8.92 -5.32 -4.87
CA ILE A 445 -8.93 -3.91 -5.29
C ILE A 445 -10.29 -3.51 -5.85
N ALA A 446 -10.87 -4.33 -6.73
CA ALA A 446 -12.17 -4.05 -7.33
C ALA A 446 -13.32 -4.00 -6.30
N GLU A 447 -13.17 -4.72 -5.19
CA GLU A 447 -14.15 -4.76 -4.10
C GLU A 447 -14.11 -3.52 -3.21
N ILE A 448 -13.06 -2.69 -3.26
CA ILE A 448 -12.98 -1.46 -2.46
C ILE A 448 -14.13 -0.51 -2.86
N PRO A 449 -14.95 -0.01 -1.92
CA PRO A 449 -16.22 0.65 -2.26
C PRO A 449 -16.10 1.80 -3.27
N TRP A 450 -15.10 2.66 -3.12
CA TRP A 450 -14.90 3.80 -4.02
C TRP A 450 -14.33 3.38 -5.38
N ILE A 451 -13.47 2.36 -5.43
CA ILE A 451 -12.98 1.78 -6.69
C ILE A 451 -14.14 1.13 -7.44
N ARG A 452 -14.98 0.37 -6.73
CA ARG A 452 -16.20 -0.21 -7.28
C ARG A 452 -17.11 0.84 -7.89
N SER A 453 -17.32 1.96 -7.18
CA SER A 453 -18.10 3.09 -7.69
C SER A 453 -17.49 3.64 -8.99
N LYS A 454 -16.17 3.82 -9.04
CA LYS A 454 -15.46 4.31 -10.24
C LYS A 454 -15.56 3.35 -11.42
N LEU A 455 -15.44 2.05 -11.16
CA LEU A 455 -15.63 1.01 -12.16
C LEU A 455 -17.07 0.98 -12.71
N GLN A 456 -18.07 1.24 -11.86
CA GLN A 456 -19.47 1.37 -12.28
C GLN A 456 -19.72 2.64 -13.11
N GLU A 457 -18.95 3.72 -12.86
CA GLU A 457 -18.94 4.95 -13.66
C GLU A 457 -18.20 4.81 -15.00
N GLY A 458 -17.50 3.68 -15.23
CA GLY A 458 -16.68 3.45 -16.42
C GLY A 458 -15.29 4.10 -16.38
N ASP A 459 -14.85 4.58 -15.20
CA ASP A 459 -13.52 5.13 -14.99
C ASP A 459 -12.53 4.01 -14.66
N HIS A 460 -11.80 3.56 -15.68
CA HIS A 460 -10.87 2.45 -15.58
C HIS A 460 -9.42 2.89 -15.33
N ASP A 461 -9.08 4.17 -15.54
CA ASP A 461 -7.69 4.65 -15.48
C ASP A 461 -7.16 4.59 -14.05
N GLU A 462 -8.00 4.96 -13.08
CA GLU A 462 -7.65 4.93 -11.68
C GLU A 462 -7.47 3.48 -11.19
N PHE A 463 -8.36 2.55 -11.57
CA PHE A 463 -8.20 1.12 -11.29
C PHE A 463 -6.90 0.56 -11.87
N LEU A 464 -6.60 0.88 -13.14
CA LEU A 464 -5.39 0.42 -13.80
C LEU A 464 -4.15 0.93 -13.10
N HIS A 465 -4.15 2.16 -12.59
CA HIS A 465 -3.06 2.70 -11.79
C HIS A 465 -2.79 1.84 -10.54
N TYR A 466 -3.82 1.47 -9.77
CA TYR A 466 -3.69 0.60 -8.58
C TYR A 466 -3.34 -0.84 -8.91
N PHE A 467 -3.81 -1.36 -10.03
CA PHE A 467 -3.37 -2.67 -10.50
C PHE A 467 -1.86 -2.67 -10.78
N ASP A 468 -1.39 -1.64 -11.47
CA ASP A 468 0.02 -1.41 -11.78
C ASP A 468 0.92 -1.22 -10.55
N LEU A 469 0.31 -0.93 -9.41
CA LEU A 469 0.92 -0.87 -8.08
C LEU A 469 0.94 -2.24 -7.41
N GLY A 470 -0.14 -3.01 -7.54
CA GLY A 470 -0.26 -4.36 -6.99
C GLY A 470 0.57 -5.41 -7.72
N ASN A 471 0.76 -5.24 -9.03
CA ASN A 471 1.51 -6.18 -9.87
C ASN A 471 3.00 -6.18 -9.53
N GLY A 472 3.49 -7.31 -9.00
CA GLY A 472 4.84 -7.51 -8.45
C GLY A 472 4.95 -7.29 -6.93
N TRP A 473 3.88 -6.80 -6.29
CA TRP A 473 3.89 -6.15 -4.98
C TRP A 473 2.70 -6.56 -4.09
N ALA A 474 2.08 -7.68 -4.43
CA ALA A 474 0.79 -8.09 -3.88
C ALA A 474 0.75 -8.16 -2.33
N PRO A 475 1.75 -8.69 -1.62
CA PRO A 475 1.72 -8.68 -0.16
C PRO A 475 1.74 -7.26 0.43
N GLN A 476 2.62 -6.40 -0.06
CA GLN A 476 2.79 -5.02 0.42
C GLN A 476 1.54 -4.20 0.15
N PHE A 477 0.98 -4.37 -1.05
CA PHE A 477 -0.22 -3.67 -1.46
C PHE A 477 -1.42 -4.10 -0.60
N ARG A 478 -1.56 -5.37 -0.22
CA ARG A 478 -2.60 -5.80 0.74
C ARG A 478 -2.52 -5.07 2.07
N HIS A 479 -1.31 -4.89 2.62
CA HIS A 479 -1.12 -4.15 3.88
C HIS A 479 -1.45 -2.66 3.74
N LEU A 480 -1.14 -2.07 2.58
CA LEU A 480 -1.47 -0.69 2.27
C LEU A 480 -2.98 -0.49 2.15
N LEU A 481 -3.65 -1.38 1.41
CA LEU A 481 -5.11 -1.35 1.28
C LEU A 481 -5.81 -1.60 2.61
N ALA A 482 -5.21 -2.35 3.54
CA ALA A 482 -5.78 -2.55 4.87
C ALA A 482 -5.77 -1.28 5.75
N LYS A 483 -5.11 -0.19 5.32
CA LYS A 483 -5.12 1.07 6.06
C LYS A 483 -6.50 1.75 5.97
N PRO A 484 -7.01 2.35 7.06
CA PRO A 484 -8.31 3.00 7.06
C PRO A 484 -8.47 4.06 5.97
N TRP A 485 -7.44 4.89 5.75
CA TRP A 485 -7.42 5.95 4.74
C TRP A 485 -7.38 5.42 3.29
N ALA A 486 -7.08 4.14 3.07
CA ALA A 486 -7.13 3.55 1.74
C ALA A 486 -8.56 3.10 1.36
N GLN A 487 -9.49 3.09 2.32
CA GLN A 487 -10.83 2.51 2.18
C GLN A 487 -11.93 3.54 1.89
N ASP A 488 -11.71 4.83 2.15
CA ASP A 488 -12.73 5.89 2.07
C ASP A 488 -12.62 6.80 0.83
N GLY A 489 -11.78 6.41 -0.14
CA GLY A 489 -11.52 7.15 -1.37
C GLY A 489 -10.30 8.04 -1.22
N LEU A 490 -9.41 8.00 -2.21
CA LEU A 490 -8.14 8.68 -2.05
C LEU A 490 -8.20 10.17 -2.37
N ASN A 491 -7.73 10.98 -1.44
CA ASN A 491 -7.37 12.35 -1.72
C ASN A 491 -5.97 12.45 -2.38
N THR A 492 -5.60 13.65 -2.81
CA THR A 492 -4.32 13.90 -3.50
C THR A 492 -3.09 13.45 -2.70
N ALA A 493 -3.09 13.60 -1.37
CA ALA A 493 -1.96 13.21 -0.54
C ALA A 493 -1.82 11.68 -0.47
N GLU A 494 -2.93 10.97 -0.33
CA GLU A 494 -2.96 9.50 -0.33
C GLU A 494 -2.53 8.93 -1.70
N GLN A 495 -2.97 9.53 -2.80
CA GLN A 495 -2.50 9.17 -4.14
C GLN A 495 -0.98 9.36 -4.28
N GLN A 496 -0.43 10.46 -3.75
CA GLN A 496 1.02 10.71 -3.76
C GLN A 496 1.79 9.70 -2.90
N VAL A 497 1.31 9.38 -1.70
CA VAL A 497 1.87 8.34 -0.82
C VAL A 497 2.03 7.03 -1.60
N ILE A 498 0.95 6.61 -2.26
CA ILE A 498 0.94 5.38 -3.04
C ILE A 498 1.91 5.45 -4.22
N LEU A 499 1.95 6.57 -4.95
CA LEU A 499 2.87 6.80 -6.06
C LEU A 499 4.35 6.75 -5.62
N TYR A 500 4.69 7.33 -4.48
CA TYR A 500 6.07 7.33 -3.98
C TYR A 500 6.47 5.95 -3.45
N LEU A 501 5.57 5.24 -2.77
CA LEU A 501 5.80 3.84 -2.38
C LEU A 501 6.05 2.96 -3.63
N ARG A 502 5.32 3.18 -4.73
CA ARG A 502 5.59 2.55 -6.04
C ARG A 502 6.95 2.87 -6.61
N THR A 503 7.46 4.07 -6.40
CA THR A 503 8.72 4.44 -7.04
C THR A 503 9.88 3.90 -6.23
N ILE A 504 9.77 3.92 -4.90
CA ILE A 504 10.63 3.18 -3.98
C ILE A 504 10.62 1.69 -4.34
N ALA A 505 9.48 1.17 -4.81
CA ALA A 505 9.32 -0.16 -5.35
C ALA A 505 10.20 -0.48 -6.54
N LYS A 506 9.96 0.25 -7.63
CA LYS A 506 10.37 -0.17 -8.96
C LYS A 506 11.88 -0.10 -9.11
N ALA A 507 12.52 0.88 -8.49
CA ALA A 507 13.97 1.02 -8.54
C ALA A 507 14.70 -0.09 -7.75
N GLN A 508 14.05 -1.19 -7.38
CA GLN A 508 14.62 -2.41 -6.81
C GLN A 508 15.18 -3.38 -7.85
N ASN A 509 14.73 -3.29 -9.11
CA ASN A 509 15.26 -4.14 -10.19
C ASN A 509 16.70 -3.78 -10.61
N GLU A 510 17.32 -2.80 -9.94
CA GLU A 510 18.66 -2.27 -10.27
C GLU A 510 19.64 -2.31 -9.08
N GLY A 511 19.23 -2.86 -7.91
CA GLY A 511 20.06 -2.97 -6.69
C GLY A 511 20.76 -4.34 -6.53
N PRO A 512 21.70 -4.49 -5.56
CA PRO A 512 22.32 -5.78 -5.25
C PRO A 512 21.28 -6.85 -4.88
N GLU A 513 21.41 -8.06 -5.44
CA GLU A 513 20.42 -9.17 -5.36
C GLU A 513 20.09 -9.67 -3.93
N ASP A 514 20.83 -9.25 -2.90
CA ASP A 514 20.72 -9.78 -1.52
C ASP A 514 19.67 -9.10 -0.62
N ASP A 515 19.08 -7.96 -1.02
CA ASP A 515 18.01 -7.31 -0.26
C ASP A 515 16.66 -7.56 -0.93
N HIS A 516 15.86 -8.47 -0.38
CA HIS A 516 14.52 -8.77 -0.89
C HIS A 516 13.61 -7.55 -0.81
N VAL A 517 13.52 -6.85 -1.95
CA VAL A 517 12.42 -6.08 -2.58
C VAL A 517 11.16 -5.93 -1.71
N GLY A 518 10.51 -7.03 -1.36
CA GLY A 518 9.26 -7.00 -0.60
C GLY A 518 9.39 -6.57 0.86
N SER A 519 10.59 -6.62 1.45
CA SER A 519 10.78 -6.36 2.88
C SER A 519 10.79 -4.87 3.20
N VAL A 520 11.51 -4.03 2.46
CA VAL A 520 11.70 -2.61 2.84
C VAL A 520 10.42 -1.80 2.72
N VAL A 521 9.63 -1.99 1.66
CA VAL A 521 8.38 -1.23 1.54
C VAL A 521 7.30 -1.78 2.44
N GLN A 522 7.24 -3.09 2.67
CA GLN A 522 6.40 -3.63 3.74
C GLN A 522 6.71 -2.96 5.09
N LYS A 523 8.01 -2.78 5.37
CA LYS A 523 8.46 -2.12 6.60
C LYS A 523 8.02 -0.67 6.67
N ILE A 524 8.11 0.09 5.56
CA ILE A 524 7.65 1.49 5.49
C ILE A 524 6.13 1.58 5.65
N VAL A 525 5.35 0.77 4.94
CA VAL A 525 3.87 0.72 5.03
C VAL A 525 3.39 0.45 6.46
N ASN A 526 4.17 -0.30 7.24
CA ASN A 526 3.88 -0.62 8.63
C ASN A 526 4.40 0.42 9.63
N MET A 527 4.96 1.55 9.19
CA MET A 527 5.42 2.60 10.10
C MET A 527 4.25 3.48 10.59
N PRO A 528 4.33 4.02 11.83
CA PRO A 528 3.25 4.79 12.43
C PRO A 528 2.74 5.98 11.61
N PHE A 529 3.60 6.69 10.88
CA PHE A 529 3.21 7.85 10.07
C PHE A 529 2.28 7.53 8.89
N LEU A 530 2.03 6.24 8.60
CA LEU A 530 1.07 5.82 7.58
C LEU A 530 -0.20 5.21 8.19
N GLU A 531 -0.46 5.38 9.49
CA GLU A 531 -1.76 5.04 10.09
C GLU A 531 -2.86 6.04 9.70
N SER A 532 -2.49 7.30 9.46
CA SER A 532 -3.33 8.34 8.85
C SER A 532 -2.45 9.20 7.95
N ILE A 533 -2.97 9.66 6.80
CA ILE A 533 -2.19 10.52 5.91
C ILE A 533 -2.40 11.99 6.27
N GLU A 534 -1.33 12.60 6.77
CA GLU A 534 -1.16 14.02 6.96
C GLU A 534 -0.38 14.64 5.79
N GLY A 535 -0.36 15.97 5.70
CA GLY A 535 0.26 16.64 4.56
C GLY A 535 1.77 16.43 4.42
N HIS A 536 2.45 16.04 5.48
CA HIS A 536 3.90 15.86 5.47
C HIS A 536 4.33 14.45 5.02
N ASP A 537 3.45 13.46 5.07
CA ASP A 537 3.77 12.05 4.76
C ASP A 537 4.13 11.82 3.29
N PRO A 538 3.41 12.40 2.30
CA PRO A 538 3.80 12.28 0.90
C PRO A 538 5.19 12.88 0.67
N ILE A 539 5.51 14.01 1.31
CA ILE A 539 6.80 14.68 1.15
C ILE A 539 7.93 13.89 1.83
N ALA A 540 7.64 13.25 2.97
CA ALA A 540 8.58 12.33 3.62
C ALA A 540 8.90 11.13 2.71
N LEU A 541 7.89 10.52 2.10
CA LEU A 541 8.07 9.42 1.16
C LEU A 541 8.80 9.85 -0.12
N ARG A 542 8.52 11.04 -0.65
CA ARG A 542 9.27 11.62 -1.77
C ARG A 542 10.75 11.77 -1.43
N SER A 543 11.08 12.31 -0.24
CA SER A 543 12.45 12.41 0.23
C SER A 543 13.12 11.04 0.35
N LEU A 544 12.43 10.04 0.93
CA LEU A 544 12.95 8.67 0.98
C LEU A 544 13.18 8.06 -0.41
N GLN A 545 12.30 8.33 -1.37
CA GLN A 545 12.47 7.93 -2.76
C GLN A 545 13.72 8.58 -3.37
N ASP A 546 13.89 9.88 -3.20
CA ASP A 546 15.01 10.64 -3.76
C ASP A 546 16.35 10.20 -3.15
N ILE A 547 16.40 10.01 -1.82
CA ILE A 547 17.55 9.44 -1.11
C ILE A 547 17.83 8.02 -1.60
N ARG A 548 16.81 7.20 -1.82
CA ARG A 548 17.01 5.84 -2.33
C ARG A 548 17.64 5.85 -3.73
N PHE A 549 17.14 6.72 -4.61
CA PHE A 549 17.61 6.82 -5.99
C PHE A 549 19.05 7.33 -6.07
N ARG A 550 19.40 8.36 -5.28
CA ARG A 550 20.73 8.98 -5.31
C ARG A 550 21.75 8.35 -4.36
N TYR A 551 21.29 7.88 -3.20
CA TYR A 551 22.14 7.46 -2.07
C TYR A 551 21.61 6.22 -1.33
N TYR A 552 21.44 5.10 -2.02
CA TYR A 552 20.87 3.85 -1.49
C TYR A 552 21.35 3.43 -0.08
N HIS A 553 22.64 3.56 0.22
CA HIS A 553 23.19 3.17 1.53
C HIS A 553 22.68 4.04 2.69
N TYR A 554 22.47 5.35 2.48
CA TYR A 554 21.83 6.20 3.49
C TYR A 554 20.35 5.89 3.62
N PHE A 555 19.65 5.57 2.53
CA PHE A 555 18.26 5.11 2.60
C PHE A 555 18.11 3.88 3.51
N VAL A 556 18.95 2.85 3.31
CA VAL A 556 18.96 1.65 4.18
C VAL A 556 19.25 2.00 5.63
N HIS A 557 20.22 2.89 5.87
CA HIS A 557 20.57 3.34 7.22
C HIS A 557 19.43 4.09 7.91
N ILE A 558 18.79 5.04 7.24
CA ILE A 558 17.67 5.84 7.76
C ILE A 558 16.50 4.93 8.10
N VAL A 559 16.07 4.08 7.16
CA VAL A 559 14.96 3.15 7.39
C VAL A 559 15.28 2.24 8.57
N SER A 560 16.46 1.60 8.58
CA SER A 560 16.85 0.67 9.66
C SER A 560 16.95 1.35 11.03
N HIS A 561 17.42 2.59 11.09
CA HIS A 561 17.48 3.38 12.32
C HIS A 561 16.08 3.56 12.91
N TYR A 562 15.15 4.10 12.13
CA TYR A 562 13.78 4.32 12.60
C TYR A 562 13.08 3.00 12.96
N GLN A 563 13.33 1.93 12.21
CA GLN A 563 12.81 0.61 12.57
C GLN A 563 13.24 0.16 13.97
N GLY A 564 14.50 0.40 14.34
CA GLY A 564 15.00 0.11 15.69
C GLY A 564 14.32 0.92 16.80
N GLN A 565 13.58 1.98 16.43
CA GLN A 565 12.88 2.89 17.32
C GLN A 565 11.35 2.78 17.26
N GLY A 566 10.81 1.80 16.51
CA GLY A 566 9.36 1.61 16.34
C GLY A 566 8.77 2.19 15.06
N GLY A 567 9.62 2.66 14.14
CA GLY A 567 9.23 3.25 12.85
C GLY A 567 9.23 4.78 12.85
N ILE A 568 9.07 5.37 11.68
CA ILE A 568 8.86 6.82 11.51
C ILE A 568 7.47 7.15 12.06
N ASN A 569 7.39 8.10 12.99
CA ASN A 569 6.12 8.68 13.47
C ASN A 569 5.87 10.05 12.80
N ASP A 570 4.72 10.68 13.03
CA ASP A 570 4.33 11.95 12.41
C ASP A 570 5.30 13.11 12.74
N ARG A 571 5.95 13.09 13.91
CA ARG A 571 6.98 14.07 14.22
C ARG A 571 8.22 13.86 13.34
N ASP A 572 8.65 12.61 13.19
CA ASP A 572 9.82 12.27 12.37
C ASP A 572 9.54 12.46 10.88
N ALA A 573 8.32 12.17 10.42
CA ALA A 573 7.91 12.39 9.04
C ALA A 573 7.93 13.88 8.64
N GLN A 574 7.81 14.82 9.59
CA GLN A 574 8.06 16.24 9.33
C GLN A 574 9.55 16.59 9.14
N ILE A 575 10.46 15.77 9.67
CA ILE A 575 11.92 15.97 9.57
C ILE A 575 12.48 15.29 8.34
N VAL A 576 12.01 14.09 7.99
CA VAL A 576 12.47 13.29 6.84
C VAL A 576 12.62 14.09 5.52
N PRO A 577 11.73 15.04 5.18
CA PRO A 577 11.86 15.88 3.98
C PRO A 577 13.20 16.59 3.82
N VAL A 578 13.86 16.97 4.93
CA VAL A 578 15.13 17.71 4.88
C VAL A 578 16.36 16.79 4.81
N LEU A 579 16.19 15.48 5.04
CA LEU A 579 17.31 14.54 5.10
C LEU A 579 18.01 14.36 3.75
N ASP A 580 17.29 14.52 2.65
CA ASP A 580 17.84 14.40 1.30
C ASP A 580 18.97 15.41 1.04
N GLU A 581 18.82 16.64 1.53
CA GLU A 581 19.89 17.65 1.45
C GLU A 581 21.05 17.31 2.41
N ILE A 582 20.72 16.85 3.62
CA ILE A 582 21.74 16.51 4.62
C ILE A 582 22.65 15.39 4.13
N VAL A 583 22.09 14.33 3.52
CA VAL A 583 22.90 13.23 3.00
C VAL A 583 23.75 13.63 1.79
N ASP A 584 23.29 14.61 0.98
CA ASP A 584 24.06 15.12 -0.16
C ASP A 584 25.20 16.05 0.27
N ARG A 585 24.97 16.90 1.28
CA ARG A 585 25.83 18.03 1.61
C ARG A 585 26.70 17.85 2.86
N ASP A 586 26.19 17.20 3.90
CA ASP A 586 26.90 17.00 5.17
C ASP A 586 26.40 15.75 5.90
N ASP A 587 26.89 14.59 5.47
CA ASP A 587 26.51 13.29 6.04
C ASP A 587 26.86 13.14 7.52
N SER A 588 27.81 13.93 8.02
CA SER A 588 28.19 13.96 9.44
C SER A 588 27.05 14.46 10.34
N LEU A 589 26.11 15.23 9.78
CA LEU A 589 24.92 15.71 10.48
C LEU A 589 23.79 14.70 10.51
N LEU A 590 23.79 13.67 9.65
CA LEU A 590 22.68 12.72 9.53
C LEU A 590 22.33 12.08 10.89
N HIS A 591 23.33 11.60 11.62
CA HIS A 591 23.12 11.02 12.96
C HIS A 591 22.44 11.99 13.92
N ARG A 592 22.67 13.29 13.76
CA ARG A 592 22.08 14.31 14.61
C ARG A 592 20.60 14.54 14.25
N PHE A 593 20.23 14.53 12.98
CA PHE A 593 18.83 14.63 12.54
C PHE A 593 18.00 13.39 12.88
N LEU A 594 18.63 12.21 12.90
CA LEU A 594 17.97 10.96 13.26
C LEU A 594 17.74 10.79 14.77
N ASN A 595 18.30 11.67 15.62
CA ASN A 595 18.09 11.64 17.06
C ASN A 595 17.04 12.67 17.46
N GLU A 596 16.04 12.27 18.25
CA GLU A 596 14.91 13.11 18.67
C GLU A 596 15.33 14.43 19.33
N ASP A 597 16.40 14.40 20.14
CA ASP A 597 16.98 15.56 20.82
C ASP A 597 18.01 16.33 19.97
N GLY A 598 18.36 15.82 18.79
CA GLY A 598 19.42 16.37 17.97
C GLY A 598 19.00 17.59 17.15
N VAL A 599 17.69 17.74 16.91
CA VAL A 599 17.07 18.85 16.16
C VAL A 599 15.84 19.40 16.88
N SER A 600 15.59 20.70 16.72
CA SER A 600 14.32 21.32 17.14
C SER A 600 13.38 21.42 15.94
N LEU A 601 12.13 20.99 16.13
CA LEU A 601 11.03 21.16 15.18
C LEU A 601 10.04 22.16 15.77
N ASP A 602 9.87 23.30 15.09
CA ASP A 602 8.81 24.28 15.36
C ASP A 602 7.75 24.11 14.28
N ASN A 603 6.57 23.62 14.63
CA ASN A 603 5.52 23.33 13.67
C ASN A 603 4.22 24.08 13.97
N ARG A 604 3.43 24.30 12.92
CA ARG A 604 2.12 24.95 12.98
C ARG A 604 1.18 24.36 11.95
N THR A 605 -0.11 24.42 12.27
CA THR A 605 -1.18 24.21 11.30
C THR A 605 -1.78 25.56 10.97
N ILE A 606 -1.95 25.84 9.68
CA ILE A 606 -2.59 27.05 9.17
C ILE A 606 -3.74 26.66 8.23
N THR A 607 -4.73 27.53 8.12
CA THR A 607 -5.83 27.37 7.15
C THR A 607 -5.70 28.43 6.08
N LEU A 608 -5.68 28.00 4.83
CA LEU A 608 -5.63 28.84 3.65
C LEU A 608 -7.02 28.90 2.97
N PRO A 609 -7.41 30.05 2.40
CA PRO A 609 -8.69 30.20 1.70
C PRO A 609 -8.95 29.18 0.59
N ARG A 610 -7.92 28.72 -0.14
CA ARG A 610 -8.10 27.82 -1.31
C ARG A 610 -7.65 26.39 -1.04
N SER A 611 -6.53 26.19 -0.35
CA SER A 611 -6.03 24.85 -0.01
C SER A 611 -6.61 24.23 1.25
N GLY A 612 -7.33 25.00 2.07
CA GLY A 612 -7.80 24.51 3.36
C GLY A 612 -6.66 24.32 4.35
N THR A 613 -6.59 23.17 5.01
CA THR A 613 -5.60 22.91 6.08
C THR A 613 -4.21 22.64 5.49
N MET A 614 -3.20 23.32 6.02
CA MET A 614 -1.79 23.14 5.68
C MET A 614 -0.93 23.03 6.94
N HIS A 615 0.07 22.15 6.89
CA HIS A 615 1.08 21.98 7.93
C HIS A 615 2.38 22.69 7.54
N VAL A 616 3.04 23.28 8.53
CA VAL A 616 4.29 24.03 8.32
C VAL A 616 5.27 23.64 9.40
N GLY A 617 6.49 23.26 9.03
CA GLY A 617 7.54 22.86 9.96
C GLY A 617 8.85 23.60 9.70
N ILE A 618 9.49 24.09 10.76
CA ILE A 618 10.86 24.60 10.72
C ILE A 618 11.77 23.68 11.51
N VAL A 619 12.73 23.08 10.83
CA VAL A 619 13.72 22.17 11.39
C VAL A 619 15.03 22.93 11.62
N ARG A 620 15.59 22.85 12.83
CA ARG A 620 16.81 23.58 13.20
C ARG A 620 17.78 22.72 14.00
N LEU A 621 19.06 23.02 13.86
CA LEU A 621 20.13 22.47 14.72
C LEU A 621 20.25 23.20 16.07
N LYS A 622 19.59 24.34 16.25
CA LYS A 622 19.64 25.16 17.48
C LYS A 622 18.36 25.96 17.63
N ASN A 623 18.12 26.50 18.83
CA ASN A 623 16.98 27.40 19.05
C ASN A 623 17.05 28.59 18.08
N GLY A 624 15.93 28.83 17.38
CA GLY A 624 15.82 29.85 16.35
C GLY A 624 15.00 31.07 16.73
N TRP A 625 14.79 31.95 15.76
CA TRP A 625 13.99 33.15 15.93
C TRP A 625 12.51 32.88 15.61
N SER A 626 11.62 33.19 16.55
CA SER A 626 10.17 32.97 16.37
C SER A 626 9.58 33.70 15.16
N LYS A 627 10.17 34.82 14.74
CA LYS A 627 9.68 35.62 13.62
C LYS A 627 9.86 34.93 12.27
N THR A 628 10.77 33.97 12.16
CA THR A 628 10.95 33.17 10.94
C THR A 628 9.69 32.39 10.60
N MET A 629 8.99 31.85 11.61
CA MET A 629 7.69 31.19 11.41
C MET A 629 6.59 32.19 10.99
N GLU A 630 6.61 33.41 11.53
CA GLU A 630 5.67 34.47 11.11
C GLU A 630 5.89 34.88 9.65
N TYR A 631 7.16 34.98 9.22
CA TYR A 631 7.51 35.26 7.83
C TYR A 631 7.10 34.13 6.88
N LEU A 632 7.33 32.88 7.28
CA LEU A 632 6.93 31.72 6.50
C LEU A 632 5.41 31.64 6.34
N GLU A 633 4.64 31.78 7.42
CA GLU A 633 3.18 31.80 7.34
C GLU A 633 2.67 32.94 6.44
N ARG A 634 3.23 34.14 6.59
CA ARG A 634 2.85 35.27 5.75
C ARG A 634 3.16 35.04 4.28
N ALA A 635 4.36 34.54 3.96
CA ALA A 635 4.78 34.23 2.60
C ALA A 635 3.83 33.24 1.93
N ILE A 636 3.44 32.17 2.64
CA ILE A 636 2.49 31.17 2.14
C ILE A 636 1.14 31.81 1.80
N ARG A 637 0.57 32.56 2.76
CA ARG A 637 -0.74 33.22 2.59
C ARG A 637 -0.73 34.22 1.43
N GLN A 638 0.31 35.04 1.34
CA GLN A 638 0.45 36.02 0.26
C GLN A 638 0.66 35.34 -1.09
N THR A 639 1.43 34.26 -1.15
CA THR A 639 1.67 33.53 -2.39
C THR A 639 0.38 32.87 -2.90
N GLU A 640 -0.41 32.22 -2.04
CA GLU A 640 -1.73 31.68 -2.43
C GLU A 640 -2.67 32.79 -2.94
N ASP A 641 -2.70 33.93 -2.28
CA ASP A 641 -3.54 35.07 -2.68
C ASP A 641 -3.12 35.65 -4.04
N ILE A 642 -1.81 35.85 -4.26
CA ILE A 642 -1.26 36.36 -5.53
C ILE A 642 -1.52 35.38 -6.66
N MET A 643 -1.28 34.09 -6.44
CA MET A 643 -1.52 33.03 -7.43
C MET A 643 -3.02 32.81 -7.66
N ASN A 644 -3.85 33.05 -6.65
CA ASN A 644 -5.29 32.79 -6.63
C ASN A 644 -5.64 31.33 -6.99
N GLU A 645 -4.69 30.43 -6.77
CA GLU A 645 -4.74 29.00 -7.04
C GLU A 645 -4.53 28.28 -5.69
N PRO A 646 -5.07 27.07 -5.47
CA PRO A 646 -4.68 26.27 -4.32
C PRO A 646 -3.16 26.07 -4.27
N PHE A 647 -2.59 26.25 -3.09
CA PHE A 647 -1.21 25.94 -2.80
C PHE A 647 -0.85 24.49 -3.21
N PRO A 648 0.25 24.24 -3.95
CA PRO A 648 0.52 22.94 -4.58
C PRO A 648 0.93 21.81 -3.62
N SER A 649 1.15 22.13 -2.36
CA SER A 649 1.51 21.21 -1.29
C SER A 649 0.69 21.54 -0.04
N ASN A 650 0.37 20.53 0.76
CA ASN A 650 -0.25 20.67 2.07
C ASN A 650 0.77 20.61 3.23
N TYR A 651 2.07 20.49 2.91
CA TYR A 651 3.17 20.65 3.85
C TYR A 651 4.33 21.47 3.29
N ILE A 652 4.91 22.31 4.14
CA ILE A 652 6.16 23.02 3.86
C ILE A 652 7.15 22.77 5.01
N ALA A 653 8.31 22.24 4.66
CA ALA A 653 9.47 22.20 5.55
C ALA A 653 10.43 23.35 5.22
N LEU A 654 10.92 24.03 6.26
CA LEU A 654 12.03 24.96 6.21
C LEU A 654 13.18 24.41 7.06
N LEU A 655 14.31 24.11 6.43
CA LEU A 655 15.56 23.77 7.10
C LEU A 655 16.35 25.05 7.38
N VAL A 656 16.73 25.25 8.65
CA VAL A 656 17.71 26.27 9.05
C VAL A 656 19.03 25.56 9.37
N ALA A 657 19.98 25.67 8.45
CA ALA A 657 21.30 25.06 8.58
C ALA A 657 22.35 25.78 7.71
N ASP A 658 23.59 25.81 8.20
CA ASP A 658 24.76 26.28 7.45
C ASP A 658 25.34 25.18 6.52
N THR A 659 24.48 24.30 6.00
CA THR A 659 24.82 23.25 5.02
C THR A 659 24.79 23.74 3.57
N VAL A 660 24.28 24.96 3.33
CA VAL A 660 24.11 25.57 2.00
C VAL A 660 25.41 26.23 1.51
N GLU A 661 25.71 26.09 0.20
CA GLU A 661 26.86 26.73 -0.47
C GLU A 661 27.01 28.24 -0.17
N PRO A 662 28.24 28.78 -0.22
CA PRO A 662 28.54 30.15 0.20
C PRO A 662 27.98 31.26 -0.69
N TYR A 663 27.42 30.95 -1.86
CA TYR A 663 26.90 31.93 -2.82
C TYR A 663 25.38 31.94 -2.83
N GLY A 664 24.81 32.48 -1.76
CA GLY A 664 23.40 32.82 -1.73
C GLY A 664 22.52 31.91 -0.89
N GLY A 665 23.06 31.16 0.08
CA GLY A 665 22.47 30.76 1.37
C GLY A 665 20.99 30.37 1.53
N TRP A 666 20.26 30.12 0.45
CA TRP A 666 18.86 29.76 0.43
C TRP A 666 18.48 29.11 -0.91
N TYR A 667 17.61 28.09 -0.90
CA TYR A 667 17.12 27.42 -2.11
C TYR A 667 15.94 26.46 -1.79
N TYR A 668 15.04 26.26 -2.75
CA TYR A 668 13.97 25.26 -2.73
C TYR A 668 14.41 23.95 -3.37
N ASN A 669 14.51 22.89 -2.57
CA ASN A 669 15.06 21.59 -2.97
C ASN A 669 14.01 20.62 -3.55
N GLY A 670 12.77 21.08 -3.77
CA GLY A 670 11.67 20.24 -4.25
C GLY A 670 10.87 19.53 -3.15
N THR A 671 11.47 19.30 -1.98
CA THR A 671 10.80 18.74 -0.78
C THR A 671 10.75 19.72 0.39
N HIS A 672 11.68 20.67 0.42
CA HIS A 672 11.81 21.66 1.50
C HIS A 672 12.51 22.92 0.99
N ILE A 673 12.45 23.98 1.79
CA ILE A 673 13.25 25.20 1.63
C ILE A 673 14.41 25.12 2.60
N THR A 674 15.60 25.56 2.21
CA THR A 674 16.73 25.72 3.13
C THR A 674 17.14 27.18 3.23
N ILE A 675 17.49 27.64 4.43
CA ILE A 675 18.10 28.96 4.68
C ILE A 675 19.30 28.82 5.64
N GLN A 676 20.31 29.67 5.47
CA GLN A 676 21.44 29.76 6.41
C GLN A 676 21.02 30.27 7.79
N ASP A 677 21.79 29.91 8.83
CA ASP A 677 21.52 30.29 10.22
C ASP A 677 21.44 31.82 10.39
N GLY A 678 22.18 32.58 9.58
CA GLY A 678 22.19 34.04 9.61
C GLY A 678 20.85 34.69 9.24
N TYR A 679 19.93 33.96 8.59
CA TYR A 679 18.57 34.43 8.31
C TYR A 679 17.63 34.23 9.51
N ASP A 680 17.95 33.29 10.41
CA ASP A 680 17.17 32.96 11.60
C ASP A 680 17.80 33.54 12.90
N ASP A 681 18.69 34.53 12.76
CA ASP A 681 19.30 35.27 13.88
C ASP A 681 19.03 36.79 13.75
N PRO A 682 18.21 37.40 14.64
CA PRO A 682 17.88 38.82 14.55
C PRO A 682 19.08 39.77 14.71
N LYS A 683 20.25 39.28 15.14
CA LYS A 683 21.48 40.07 15.26
C LYS A 683 22.33 40.02 13.99
N HIS A 684 22.09 39.06 13.11
CA HIS A 684 22.87 38.87 11.90
C HIS A 684 22.40 39.81 10.78
N TYR A 685 23.31 40.22 9.89
CA TYR A 685 23.00 41.15 8.80
C TYR A 685 21.93 40.62 7.85
N PHE A 686 21.95 39.31 7.58
CA PHE A 686 21.01 38.64 6.68
C PHE A 686 19.56 38.63 7.18
N SER A 687 19.32 38.78 8.48
CA SER A 687 17.96 38.82 9.05
C SER A 687 17.04 39.91 8.49
N LYS A 688 17.62 40.93 7.84
CA LYS A 688 16.88 42.00 7.15
C LYS A 688 16.23 41.54 5.85
N PHE A 689 16.71 40.44 5.27
CA PHE A 689 16.24 39.89 4.00
C PHE A 689 15.47 38.58 4.19
N THR A 690 15.33 38.06 5.41
CA THR A 690 14.65 36.78 5.70
C THR A 690 13.26 36.70 5.10
N ASP A 691 12.47 37.77 5.25
CA ASP A 691 11.11 37.84 4.71
C ASP A 691 11.08 37.75 3.18
N GLN A 692 11.99 38.47 2.53
CA GLN A 692 12.15 38.47 1.09
C GLN A 692 12.55 37.07 0.59
N VAL A 693 13.59 36.49 1.20
CA VAL A 693 14.13 35.17 0.84
C VAL A 693 13.09 34.07 1.02
N ILE A 694 12.40 34.03 2.17
CA ILE A 694 11.35 33.04 2.42
C ILE A 694 10.22 33.21 1.40
N THR A 695 9.83 34.45 1.06
CA THR A 695 8.78 34.69 0.06
C THR A 695 9.19 34.19 -1.33
N HIS A 696 10.45 34.44 -1.75
CA HIS A 696 11.00 33.93 -3.01
C HIS A 696 10.92 32.40 -3.06
N GLU A 697 11.42 31.72 -2.02
CA GLU A 697 11.47 30.26 -1.99
C GLU A 697 10.09 29.60 -1.85
N VAL A 698 9.15 30.22 -1.14
CA VAL A 698 7.76 29.77 -1.09
C VAL A 698 7.11 29.86 -2.47
N ALA A 699 7.44 30.87 -3.29
CA ALA A 699 6.90 30.99 -4.64
C ALA A 699 7.35 29.84 -5.56
N HIS A 700 8.50 29.22 -5.32
CA HIS A 700 8.98 28.07 -6.09
C HIS A 700 8.13 26.80 -5.92
N TYR A 701 7.24 26.72 -4.91
CA TYR A 701 6.23 25.66 -4.88
C TYR A 701 5.32 25.71 -6.12
N TYR A 702 5.00 26.91 -6.63
CA TYR A 702 4.33 27.08 -7.92
C TYR A 702 5.31 27.06 -9.09
N TRP A 703 6.47 27.70 -8.94
CA TRP A 703 7.37 28.02 -10.06
C TRP A 703 8.68 27.23 -10.04
N HIS A 704 8.62 25.91 -10.24
CA HIS A 704 9.81 25.04 -10.32
C HIS A 704 9.95 24.24 -11.61
N ILE A 705 8.88 24.06 -12.39
CA ILE A 705 8.90 23.34 -13.69
C ILE A 705 8.74 24.36 -14.82
N CYS A 706 9.77 25.16 -15.10
CA CYS A 706 9.72 26.17 -16.15
C CYS A 706 11.13 26.55 -16.64
N PRO A 707 11.27 27.28 -17.76
CA PRO A 707 12.53 27.92 -18.09
C PRO A 707 13.01 28.81 -16.93
N SER A 708 14.29 28.73 -16.56
CA SER A 708 14.82 29.41 -15.36
C SER A 708 14.47 30.90 -15.24
N TRP A 709 14.53 31.67 -16.32
CA TRP A 709 14.15 33.09 -16.31
C TRP A 709 12.67 33.31 -15.94
N LEU A 710 11.80 32.37 -16.30
CA LEU A 710 10.39 32.43 -15.97
C LEU A 710 10.16 31.98 -14.53
N CYS A 711 10.81 30.91 -14.07
CA CYS A 711 10.69 30.47 -12.68
C CYS A 711 11.17 31.54 -11.69
N GLU A 712 12.42 32.00 -11.87
CA GLU A 712 13.03 33.01 -11.01
C GLU A 712 12.34 34.38 -11.18
N GLY A 713 11.94 34.71 -12.40
CA GLY A 713 11.16 35.92 -12.68
C GLY A 713 9.80 35.90 -11.99
N SER A 714 9.11 34.77 -11.98
CA SER A 714 7.80 34.62 -11.33
C SER A 714 7.93 34.64 -9.81
N ALA A 715 8.93 33.96 -9.25
CA ALA A 715 9.21 33.99 -7.82
C ALA A 715 9.43 35.43 -7.31
N VAL A 716 10.19 36.23 -8.06
CA VAL A 716 10.41 37.61 -7.63
C VAL A 716 9.25 38.54 -7.96
N PHE A 717 8.46 38.23 -8.99
CA PHE A 717 7.21 38.94 -9.20
C PHE A 717 6.30 38.80 -7.97
N VAL A 718 6.25 37.59 -7.38
CA VAL A 718 5.55 37.36 -6.10
C VAL A 718 6.15 38.21 -4.98
N GLU A 719 7.48 38.31 -4.84
CA GLU A 719 8.09 39.21 -3.83
C GLU A 719 7.65 40.67 -3.98
N ILE A 720 7.59 41.18 -5.22
CA ILE A 720 7.17 42.55 -5.52
C ILE A 720 5.70 42.74 -5.12
N ARG A 721 4.83 41.79 -5.46
CA ARG A 721 3.40 41.84 -5.16
C ARG A 721 3.11 41.67 -3.66
N ALA A 722 3.89 40.84 -2.98
CA ALA A 722 3.86 40.66 -1.53
C ALA A 722 4.33 41.92 -0.76
N GLY A 723 5.01 42.85 -1.45
CA GLY A 723 5.51 44.10 -0.87
C GLY A 723 6.79 43.92 -0.03
N VAL A 724 7.43 42.76 -0.13
CA VAL A 724 8.68 42.44 0.59
C VAL A 724 9.92 42.89 -0.19
N LEU A 725 9.77 43.14 -1.50
CA LEU A 725 10.79 43.73 -2.36
C LEU A 725 10.31 45.03 -3.02
N GLY A 726 11.07 46.12 -2.83
CA GLY A 726 10.77 47.41 -3.44
C GLY A 726 11.13 47.47 -4.93
N PHE A 727 10.17 47.84 -5.79
CA PHE A 727 10.35 47.92 -7.24
C PHE A 727 11.52 48.84 -7.68
N GLY A 728 11.76 49.95 -6.95
CA GLY A 728 12.84 50.90 -7.25
C GLY A 728 14.27 50.34 -7.13
N GLN A 729 14.51 49.43 -6.19
CA GLN A 729 15.82 48.75 -6.07
C GLN A 729 16.09 47.82 -7.27
N ARG A 730 15.03 47.31 -7.89
CA ARG A 730 15.12 46.35 -8.99
C ARG A 730 15.32 46.99 -10.36
N GLN A 731 14.70 48.14 -10.61
CA GLN A 731 14.97 48.89 -11.84
C GLN A 731 16.48 49.11 -11.99
N GLU A 732 17.17 49.47 -10.92
CA GLU A 732 18.62 49.67 -10.91
C GLU A 732 19.44 48.41 -11.24
N LEU A 733 18.93 47.21 -10.91
CA LEU A 733 19.58 45.93 -11.21
C LEU A 733 19.27 45.44 -12.63
N ALA A 734 18.03 45.61 -13.11
CA ALA A 734 17.66 45.31 -14.49
C ALA A 734 18.43 46.18 -15.50
N HIS A 735 18.69 47.45 -15.18
CA HIS A 735 19.54 48.34 -16.00
C HIS A 735 21.01 47.90 -16.11
N LYS A 736 21.47 47.00 -15.23
CA LYS A 736 22.84 46.43 -15.28
C LYS A 736 22.93 45.20 -16.20
N CYS A 737 21.81 44.69 -16.68
CA CYS A 737 21.80 43.65 -17.69
C CYS A 737 22.14 44.27 -19.05
N SER A 738 23.20 43.78 -19.70
CA SER A 738 23.54 44.20 -21.06
C SER A 738 22.56 43.67 -22.11
N GLN A 739 21.78 42.67 -21.74
CA GLN A 739 20.72 42.09 -22.55
C GLN A 739 19.42 42.88 -22.34
N THR A 740 18.75 43.20 -23.44
CA THR A 740 17.51 44.00 -23.44
C THR A 740 16.27 43.18 -23.78
N ASP A 741 16.42 41.88 -24.02
CA ASP A 741 15.37 40.98 -24.47
C ASP A 741 15.45 39.61 -23.79
N ILE A 742 14.30 38.94 -23.70
CA ILE A 742 14.17 37.65 -23.00
C ILE A 742 14.81 36.52 -23.80
N GLN A 743 14.83 36.61 -25.13
CA GLN A 743 15.48 35.60 -25.98
C GLN A 743 16.97 35.45 -25.63
N SER A 744 17.69 36.55 -25.47
CA SER A 744 19.11 36.53 -25.08
C SER A 744 19.34 35.91 -23.69
N ILE A 745 18.35 36.00 -22.78
CA ILE A 745 18.42 35.44 -21.43
C ILE A 745 18.09 33.94 -21.43
N ALA A 746 17.16 33.53 -22.29
CA ALA A 746 16.86 32.12 -22.51
C ALA A 746 18.10 31.37 -23.01
N GLU A 747 18.96 32.05 -23.78
CA GLU A 747 20.21 31.52 -24.33
C GLU A 747 21.44 31.71 -23.41
N ASP A 748 21.45 32.66 -22.45
CA ASP A 748 22.61 33.00 -21.59
C ASP A 748 22.43 32.60 -20.11
N HIS A 749 23.52 32.19 -19.46
CA HIS A 749 23.59 31.65 -18.09
C HIS A 749 23.85 32.67 -16.99
N SER A 750 23.87 33.98 -17.26
CA SER A 750 24.11 34.96 -16.19
C SER A 750 22.95 34.97 -15.16
N SER A 751 23.28 34.60 -13.90
CA SER A 751 22.29 34.28 -12.87
C SER A 751 21.33 35.45 -12.59
N ASN A 752 21.85 36.66 -12.38
CA ASN A 752 21.03 37.79 -11.94
C ASN A 752 19.98 38.26 -12.97
N CYS A 753 20.30 38.25 -14.26
CA CYS A 753 19.39 38.82 -15.28
C CYS A 753 18.10 38.02 -15.44
N ARG A 754 18.17 36.70 -15.21
CA ARG A 754 17.02 35.78 -15.24
C ARG A 754 15.94 36.17 -14.21
N TYR A 755 16.34 36.50 -12.98
CA TYR A 755 15.44 36.98 -11.93
C TYR A 755 14.82 38.32 -12.30
N PHE A 756 15.65 39.26 -12.78
CA PHE A 756 15.25 40.66 -12.87
C PHE A 756 14.36 40.97 -14.05
N LEU A 757 14.74 40.51 -15.25
CA LEU A 757 14.01 40.81 -16.48
C LEU A 757 12.71 40.00 -16.60
N GLY A 758 12.71 38.74 -16.16
CA GLY A 758 11.48 37.93 -16.11
C GLY A 758 10.39 38.57 -15.25
N ALA A 759 10.73 39.00 -14.03
CA ALA A 759 9.74 39.66 -13.18
C ALA A 759 9.35 41.05 -13.69
N GLN A 760 10.27 41.79 -14.33
CA GLN A 760 9.94 43.09 -14.93
C GLN A 760 8.90 42.94 -16.03
N MET A 761 9.05 41.95 -16.92
CA MET A 761 8.06 41.64 -17.94
C MET A 761 6.70 41.29 -17.32
N LEU A 762 6.66 40.41 -16.32
CA LEU A 762 5.42 40.03 -15.62
C LEU A 762 4.77 41.23 -14.92
N HIS A 763 5.58 42.09 -14.30
CA HIS A 763 5.13 43.31 -13.67
C HIS A 763 4.48 44.27 -14.67
N ASP A 764 5.13 44.53 -15.80
CA ASP A 764 4.57 45.44 -16.79
C ASP A 764 3.32 44.86 -17.45
N LEU A 765 3.28 43.54 -17.66
CA LEU A 765 2.10 42.84 -18.13
C LEU A 765 0.93 42.98 -17.14
N TYR A 766 1.19 42.85 -15.84
CA TYR A 766 0.22 43.12 -14.77
C TYR A 766 -0.31 44.56 -14.84
N PHE A 767 0.57 45.55 -15.06
CA PHE A 767 0.16 46.95 -15.19
C PHE A 767 -0.72 47.22 -16.41
N ILE A 768 -0.44 46.55 -17.53
CA ILE A 768 -1.15 46.75 -18.79
C ILE A 768 -2.51 46.05 -18.78
N LEU A 769 -2.57 44.82 -18.27
CA LEU A 769 -3.79 44.01 -18.26
C LEU A 769 -4.71 44.35 -17.07
N GLY A 770 -4.13 44.88 -15.99
CA GLY A 770 -4.82 44.98 -14.71
C GLY A 770 -4.85 43.64 -13.97
N GLU A 771 -5.23 43.70 -12.70
CA GLU A 771 -5.12 42.58 -11.76
C GLU A 771 -5.93 41.35 -12.18
N GLU A 772 -7.22 41.52 -12.49
CA GLU A 772 -8.13 40.41 -12.80
C GLU A 772 -7.67 39.61 -14.03
N LEU A 773 -7.39 40.30 -15.14
CA LEU A 773 -6.93 39.65 -16.38
C LEU A 773 -5.53 39.04 -16.22
N PHE A 774 -4.64 39.73 -15.50
CA PHE A 774 -3.32 39.19 -15.26
C PHE A 774 -3.37 37.92 -14.41
N GLN A 775 -4.17 37.91 -13.34
CA GLN A 775 -4.24 36.78 -12.41
C GLN A 775 -4.78 35.53 -13.10
N VAL A 776 -5.82 35.65 -13.92
CA VAL A 776 -6.32 34.54 -14.75
C VAL A 776 -5.24 34.02 -15.72
N GLY A 777 -4.51 34.93 -16.38
CA GLY A 777 -3.40 34.55 -17.24
C GLY A 777 -2.25 33.89 -16.48
N PHE A 778 -1.93 34.37 -15.27
CA PHE A 778 -0.84 33.85 -14.45
C PHE A 778 -1.13 32.43 -13.93
N GLN A 779 -2.39 32.14 -13.60
CA GLN A 779 -2.86 30.79 -13.28
C GLN A 779 -2.72 29.84 -14.46
N ARG A 780 -3.18 30.24 -15.65
CA ARG A 780 -3.02 29.42 -16.87
C ARG A 780 -1.57 29.21 -17.22
N LEU A 781 -0.72 30.21 -16.99
CA LEU A 781 0.72 30.07 -17.18
C LEU A 781 1.30 29.03 -16.23
N TYR A 782 0.87 29.02 -14.96
CA TYR A 782 1.23 27.98 -14.02
C TYR A 782 0.75 26.60 -14.51
N HIS A 783 -0.53 26.43 -14.86
CA HIS A 783 -1.06 25.15 -15.36
C HIS A 783 -0.37 24.65 -16.63
N ALA A 784 0.01 25.57 -17.53
CA ALA A 784 0.78 25.24 -18.74
C ALA A 784 2.20 24.79 -18.46
N THR A 785 2.87 25.41 -17.50
CA THR A 785 4.22 24.99 -17.12
C THR A 785 4.23 23.64 -16.39
N GLN A 786 3.13 23.28 -15.70
CA GLN A 786 2.96 21.95 -15.08
C GLN A 786 2.51 20.85 -16.04
N GLY A 787 2.24 21.16 -17.32
CA GLY A 787 1.72 20.19 -18.28
C GLY A 787 0.26 19.77 -18.03
N ARG A 788 -0.51 20.56 -17.28
CA ARG A 788 -1.94 20.31 -16.98
C ARG A 788 -2.86 20.85 -18.07
N GLU A 789 -2.50 21.99 -18.66
CA GLU A 789 -3.25 22.65 -19.74
C GLU A 789 -2.28 23.31 -20.70
N GLY A 790 -2.30 23.02 -21.99
CA GLY A 790 -1.37 23.68 -22.90
C GLY A 790 -1.63 23.39 -24.37
N PRO A 791 -0.93 24.11 -25.27
CA PRO A 791 -1.05 23.86 -26.70
C PRO A 791 -0.54 22.46 -27.05
N ASP A 792 -1.29 21.73 -27.89
CA ASP A 792 -0.98 20.36 -28.35
C ASP A 792 0.42 20.25 -29.00
N SER A 793 0.94 21.35 -29.55
CA SER A 793 2.35 21.45 -29.94
C SER A 793 2.90 22.88 -29.82
N CYS A 794 4.18 22.98 -29.41
CA CYS A 794 4.95 24.23 -29.44
C CYS A 794 5.70 24.42 -30.77
N ASP A 795 5.17 23.89 -31.88
CA ASP A 795 5.93 23.82 -33.13
C ASP A 795 6.33 25.22 -33.66
N GLY A 796 7.64 25.46 -33.70
CA GLY A 796 8.23 26.70 -34.20
C GLY A 796 8.29 27.87 -33.21
N MET A 797 7.95 27.66 -31.93
CA MET A 797 8.06 28.68 -30.87
C MET A 797 8.86 28.14 -29.67
N GLU A 798 9.68 28.98 -29.03
CA GLU A 798 10.34 28.59 -27.78
C GLU A 798 9.32 28.31 -26.68
N VAL A 799 9.55 27.25 -25.90
CA VAL A 799 8.60 26.68 -24.93
C VAL A 799 8.04 27.75 -23.98
N GLY A 800 8.88 28.63 -23.44
CA GLY A 800 8.43 29.70 -22.53
C GLY A 800 7.53 30.75 -23.19
N LEU A 801 7.80 31.12 -24.44
CA LEU A 801 6.98 32.07 -25.18
C LEU A 801 5.62 31.45 -25.58
N CYS A 802 5.63 30.16 -25.89
CA CYS A 802 4.42 29.42 -26.22
C CYS A 802 3.44 29.43 -25.03
N TYR A 803 3.92 29.12 -23.84
CA TYR A 803 3.10 29.14 -22.62
C TYR A 803 2.57 30.54 -22.30
N LEU A 804 3.40 31.58 -22.42
CA LEU A 804 2.95 32.97 -22.21
C LEU A 804 1.85 33.38 -23.20
N ARG A 805 2.03 33.04 -24.48
CA ARG A 805 1.02 33.32 -25.50
C ARG A 805 -0.29 32.63 -25.17
N TYR A 806 -0.25 31.32 -24.91
CA TYR A 806 -1.43 30.55 -24.55
C TYR A 806 -2.12 31.18 -23.33
N ALA A 807 -1.39 31.34 -22.24
CA ALA A 807 -1.91 31.76 -20.95
C ALA A 807 -2.63 33.12 -20.99
N PHE A 808 -2.06 34.11 -21.66
CA PHE A 808 -2.57 35.49 -21.67
C PHE A 808 -3.45 35.84 -22.88
N THR A 809 -3.66 34.92 -23.83
CA THR A 809 -4.54 35.17 -24.99
C THR A 809 -5.77 34.28 -25.02
N GLN A 810 -5.70 33.07 -24.46
CA GLN A 810 -6.78 32.10 -24.44
C GLN A 810 -8.01 32.63 -23.70
N ASP A 811 -9.22 32.42 -24.25
CA ASP A 811 -10.50 32.81 -23.63
C ASP A 811 -10.57 34.25 -23.10
N THR A 812 -9.82 35.17 -23.71
CA THR A 812 -9.88 36.60 -23.42
C THR A 812 -10.57 37.35 -24.56
N THR A 813 -10.94 38.61 -24.32
CA THR A 813 -11.48 39.44 -25.41
C THR A 813 -10.41 39.63 -26.51
N PRO A 814 -10.80 39.75 -27.79
CA PRO A 814 -9.83 39.95 -28.87
C PRO A 814 -8.89 41.14 -28.65
N HIS A 815 -9.37 42.20 -27.98
CA HIS A 815 -8.55 43.37 -27.65
C HIS A 815 -7.52 43.07 -26.56
N ALA A 816 -7.91 42.39 -25.48
CA ALA A 816 -6.99 41.98 -24.41
C ALA A 816 -5.93 40.99 -24.94
N ALA A 817 -6.35 39.97 -25.71
CA ALA A 817 -5.45 39.02 -26.36
C ALA A 817 -4.42 39.72 -27.26
N ALA A 818 -4.87 40.65 -28.10
CA ALA A 818 -3.98 41.41 -28.99
C ALA A 818 -2.99 42.27 -28.20
N THR A 819 -3.46 42.92 -27.13
CA THR A 819 -2.64 43.78 -26.27
C THR A 819 -1.58 42.98 -25.51
N ALA A 820 -1.98 41.87 -24.89
CA ALA A 820 -1.07 40.96 -24.20
C ALA A 820 -0.01 40.39 -25.17
N TRP A 821 -0.43 39.90 -26.33
CA TRP A 821 0.47 39.30 -27.30
C TRP A 821 1.44 40.31 -27.91
N GLU A 822 0.96 41.51 -28.27
CA GLU A 822 1.83 42.59 -28.75
C GLU A 822 2.89 42.93 -27.70
N PHE A 823 2.51 42.99 -26.43
CA PHE A 823 3.43 43.30 -25.34
C PHE A 823 4.46 42.19 -25.08
N ILE A 824 4.00 40.94 -24.96
CA ILE A 824 4.85 39.76 -24.77
C ILE A 824 5.85 39.63 -25.92
N SER A 825 5.38 39.78 -27.16
CA SER A 825 6.24 39.71 -28.35
C SER A 825 7.31 40.80 -28.37
N ARG A 826 6.98 42.03 -27.94
CA ARG A 826 7.94 43.15 -27.81
C ARG A 826 9.02 42.87 -26.76
N TRP A 827 8.64 42.32 -25.61
CA TRP A 827 9.60 41.93 -24.58
C TRP A 827 10.50 40.78 -25.03
N TYR A 828 9.93 39.82 -25.76
CA TYR A 828 10.64 38.62 -26.17
C TYR A 828 11.70 38.90 -27.24
N HIS A 829 11.35 39.64 -28.30
CA HIS A 829 12.25 39.95 -29.41
C HIS A 829 13.07 41.22 -29.21
N GLY A 830 12.91 41.88 -28.06
CA GLY A 830 13.56 43.14 -27.72
C GLY A 830 13.00 44.36 -28.45
N TYR A 831 13.33 45.53 -27.91
CA TYR A 831 13.17 46.82 -28.59
C TYR A 831 14.14 46.92 -29.78
N SER A 832 13.93 46.16 -30.85
CA SER A 832 14.67 46.35 -32.11
C SER A 832 14.15 47.57 -32.88
N SER A 833 14.33 48.79 -32.33
CA SER A 833 14.37 50.05 -33.08
C SER A 833 13.29 50.35 -34.14
N ARG A 834 12.11 49.74 -34.08
CA ARG A 834 11.00 50.03 -34.99
C ARG A 834 9.77 50.46 -34.21
N PHE A 835 9.84 51.64 -33.61
CA PHE A 835 8.75 52.62 -33.50
C PHE A 835 9.38 53.90 -32.90
N ASN A 836 9.97 54.70 -33.80
CA ASN A 836 9.95 56.16 -33.68
C ASN A 836 8.61 56.65 -34.21
#